data_AF-A0A9D8XC30-F1
#
_entry.id   AF-A0A9D8XC30-F1
#
_cell.length_a   1.000
_cell.length_b   1.000
_cell.length_c   1.000
_cell.angle_alpha   90.00
_cell.angle_beta   90.00
_cell.angle_gamma   90.00
#
_symmetry.space_group_name_H-M   'P 1'
#
loop_
_entity.id
_entity.type
_entity.pdbx_description
1 polymer ?
#
loop_
_entity_poly.entity_id
_entity_poly.type
_entity_poly.pdbx_seq_one_letter_code
_entity_poly.pdbx_strand_id
1 'polypeptide(L)'
;MKKMETIGKSLSLPIWSFFLLAVLAAFGGTFPSPIWAEPDGSRLLISDFKEGTQKWHDVSHGQMPMVYIPEGLRVSTNFKDFPMAERVSIDANVDLDLTQWNHFQLEAAVSNTKAFSSASLYFRSGKGWYSCSAGVRGKNGKLTFKKSDFRTEGEPDGWDRIQTVRLSFWRVGTEESDVIFSSLAGTMEPILFVSVLNSEGVELWIGKNNARILNEEVLAPIEIGSDQLTMPKDASADAWKKVLEKRLALIVNHTRHMMPETQAFLEKWAEENGTALVFLDRDLREEPMDPEAFLRELTKSEPLLKVVKNAAVRQAVTLFGRKVANEHEIVRDAEAHFREGLTAGVRFCREMHEKNLRERVANFDSDHSLKFRAWWNHSGLGAYPGDWKRTAKELRAAGFTAVIPNMVWVGEAHYPSRWTPTGPTFEKYGDQMAQCVEACHAEGIEVHVWRVCFNAKHHITPELLEKFRTEGRLQVSQNGEELPWLCPSHPENIALEVNSMLEIPEKYDVDGVHFDYIRYDSGCWCDGCRERFEKKSGRNVENWPKDVLSGERKEEFYQWRADQITHIVKTVHERMRAEHPDVKISAAVFPGYPGTIYSVGQDWGLWAREGYVDFLCPMNYTLDAETFENLCSHQKNAVPEGFPLYFGVGEWKLRPDETFEQLYRADQVGAKGFTIFDLNARSAGRILSPLTKEK
;
A
#
# COMPACT_ATOMS: atom_id res chain seq x y z
N MET A 1 -12.06 -35.41 -30.39
CA MET A 1 -12.34 -33.98 -30.16
C MET A 1 -13.82 -33.70 -29.88
N LYS A 2 -14.76 -33.68 -30.86
CA LYS A 2 -16.19 -33.38 -30.58
C LYS A 2 -16.88 -34.28 -29.53
N LYS A 3 -16.62 -35.59 -29.52
CA LYS A 3 -17.12 -36.51 -28.47
C LYS A 3 -16.53 -36.25 -27.07
N MET A 4 -15.33 -35.66 -26.99
CA MET A 4 -14.67 -35.31 -25.72
C MET A 4 -15.11 -33.93 -25.20
N GLU A 5 -15.50 -33.04 -26.10
CA GLU A 5 -16.12 -31.75 -25.81
C GLU A 5 -17.50 -31.91 -25.13
N THR A 6 -18.24 -32.96 -25.51
CA THR A 6 -19.53 -33.32 -24.87
C THR A 6 -19.36 -33.91 -23.47
N ILE A 7 -18.27 -34.66 -23.24
CA ILE A 7 -17.96 -35.27 -21.93
C ILE A 7 -17.41 -34.21 -20.96
N GLY A 8 -16.56 -33.29 -21.43
CA GLY A 8 -16.01 -32.19 -20.63
C GLY A 8 -17.05 -31.21 -20.07
N LYS A 9 -18.15 -30.98 -20.81
CA LYS A 9 -19.28 -30.16 -20.32
C LYS A 9 -20.09 -30.83 -19.20
N SER A 10 -19.98 -32.15 -19.02
CA SER A 10 -20.76 -32.91 -18.02
C SER A 10 -20.06 -33.11 -16.66
N LEU A 11 -18.75 -32.81 -16.57
CA LEU A 11 -17.92 -33.15 -15.40
C LEU A 11 -17.20 -31.96 -14.75
N SER A 12 -17.38 -30.74 -15.23
CA SER A 12 -16.85 -29.50 -14.58
C SER A 12 -15.33 -29.50 -14.31
N LEU A 13 -14.53 -30.18 -15.12
CA LEU A 13 -13.06 -30.21 -14.99
C LEU A 13 -12.38 -29.44 -16.13
N PRO A 14 -11.25 -28.73 -15.88
CA PRO A 14 -10.49 -28.02 -16.91
C PRO A 14 -9.91 -28.96 -17.99
N ILE A 15 -9.84 -28.49 -19.24
CA ILE A 15 -9.31 -29.24 -20.40
C ILE A 15 -7.83 -29.66 -20.20
N TRP A 16 -7.06 -28.90 -19.41
CA TRP A 16 -5.67 -29.24 -19.03
C TRP A 16 -5.57 -30.56 -18.26
N SER A 17 -6.59 -30.91 -17.46
CA SER A 17 -6.63 -32.19 -16.74
C SER A 17 -6.69 -33.39 -17.70
N PHE A 18 -7.32 -33.25 -18.87
CA PHE A 18 -7.39 -34.30 -19.89
C PHE A 18 -6.10 -34.44 -20.71
N PHE A 19 -5.39 -33.35 -20.97
CA PHE A 19 -4.09 -33.37 -21.64
C PHE A 19 -3.01 -34.01 -20.74
N LEU A 20 -3.07 -33.71 -19.44
CA LEU A 20 -2.24 -34.34 -18.42
C LEU A 20 -2.60 -35.83 -18.22
N LEU A 21 -3.88 -36.19 -18.23
CA LEU A 21 -4.36 -37.59 -18.16
C LEU A 21 -3.89 -38.45 -19.36
N ALA A 22 -3.84 -37.89 -20.57
CA ALA A 22 -3.36 -38.60 -21.76
C ALA A 22 -1.85 -38.87 -21.73
N VAL A 23 -1.07 -37.97 -21.13
CA VAL A 23 0.39 -38.10 -20.95
C VAL A 23 0.73 -39.04 -19.78
N LEU A 24 -0.04 -38.99 -18.69
CA LEU A 24 0.19 -39.80 -17.49
C LEU A 24 -0.32 -41.26 -17.59
N ALA A 25 -1.33 -41.54 -18.41
CA ALA A 25 -1.83 -42.90 -18.62
C ALA A 25 -0.84 -43.85 -19.32
N ALA A 26 0.20 -43.30 -19.97
CA ALA A 26 1.16 -44.08 -20.74
C ALA A 26 2.29 -44.73 -19.92
N PHE A 27 2.48 -44.39 -18.63
CA PHE A 27 3.69 -44.79 -17.91
C PHE A 27 3.41 -45.12 -16.43
N GLY A 28 3.55 -46.38 -16.03
CA GLY A 28 3.35 -46.83 -14.64
C GLY A 28 4.49 -47.67 -14.05
N GLY A 29 4.78 -47.47 -12.75
CA GLY A 29 5.43 -48.47 -11.86
C GLY A 29 6.58 -47.97 -10.95
N THR A 30 6.54 -48.31 -9.64
CA THR A 30 6.92 -47.70 -8.31
C THR A 30 8.37 -47.69 -7.70
N PHE A 31 8.57 -46.91 -6.58
CA PHE A 31 9.55 -46.88 -5.41
C PHE A 31 10.95 -46.17 -5.37
N PRO A 32 11.50 -45.55 -4.29
CA PRO A 32 11.05 -45.32 -2.91
C PRO A 32 11.24 -43.83 -2.43
N SER A 33 10.96 -43.56 -1.15
CA SER A 33 10.99 -42.24 -0.45
C SER A 33 12.42 -41.79 -0.02
N PRO A 34 12.66 -40.56 0.53
CA PRO A 34 13.46 -39.53 -0.13
C PRO A 34 14.66 -39.00 0.70
N ILE A 35 15.57 -38.26 0.07
CA ILE A 35 16.66 -37.49 0.71
C ILE A 35 16.23 -36.05 1.11
N TRP A 36 14.94 -35.72 1.05
CA TRP A 36 14.46 -34.37 1.37
C TRP A 36 13.21 -34.45 2.24
N ALA A 37 13.38 -34.19 3.54
CA ALA A 37 12.31 -34.16 4.54
C ALA A 37 11.54 -32.83 4.52
N GLU A 38 10.22 -32.94 4.72
CA GLU A 38 9.18 -31.91 4.98
C GLU A 38 8.89 -30.88 3.84
N PRO A 39 7.71 -30.94 3.19
CA PRO A 39 7.30 -30.03 2.10
C PRO A 39 6.76 -28.66 2.52
N ASP A 40 6.62 -28.33 3.80
CA ASP A 40 6.18 -26.99 4.23
C ASP A 40 7.37 -26.21 4.81
N GLY A 41 7.84 -25.17 4.13
CA GLY A 41 8.90 -24.29 4.63
C GLY A 41 8.49 -23.48 5.89
N SER A 42 7.37 -23.82 6.53
CA SER A 42 6.83 -23.21 7.74
C SER A 42 7.48 -23.78 9.00
N ARG A 43 7.94 -22.89 9.87
CA ARG A 43 8.35 -23.24 11.23
C ARG A 43 7.54 -22.41 12.21
N LEU A 44 7.02 -23.06 13.25
CA LEU A 44 6.42 -22.37 14.38
C LEU A 44 7.49 -21.52 15.07
N LEU A 45 7.26 -20.21 15.11
CA LEU A 45 8.06 -19.25 15.87
C LEU A 45 7.53 -19.16 17.31
N ILE A 46 6.20 -19.23 17.46
CA ILE A 46 5.48 -19.32 18.73
C ILE A 46 4.34 -20.33 18.52
N SER A 47 4.42 -21.49 19.16
CA SER A 47 3.62 -22.67 18.77
C SER A 47 2.31 -22.86 19.51
N ASP A 48 2.14 -22.32 20.71
CA ASP A 48 0.97 -22.67 21.53
C ASP A 48 0.37 -21.55 22.36
N PHE A 49 1.03 -20.39 22.49
CA PHE A 49 0.55 -19.27 23.33
C PHE A 49 0.08 -19.75 24.73
N LYS A 50 0.79 -20.73 25.32
CA LYS A 50 0.45 -21.32 26.61
C LYS A 50 1.29 -20.75 27.75
N GLU A 51 0.79 -20.94 28.96
CA GLU A 51 1.51 -20.58 30.17
C GLU A 51 2.80 -21.40 30.28
N GLY A 52 3.95 -20.71 30.40
CA GLY A 52 5.27 -21.32 30.56
C GLY A 52 6.11 -21.45 29.27
N THR A 53 5.57 -21.19 28.07
CA THR A 53 6.37 -21.16 26.83
C THR A 53 6.98 -19.79 26.58
N GLN A 54 6.13 -18.76 26.45
CA GLN A 54 6.53 -17.35 26.44
C GLN A 54 5.64 -16.55 27.40
N LYS A 55 6.27 -15.69 28.21
CA LYS A 55 5.54 -14.81 29.12
C LYS A 55 5.05 -13.58 28.37
N TRP A 56 3.76 -13.57 28.03
CA TRP A 56 3.10 -12.42 27.43
C TRP A 56 2.66 -11.44 28.52
N HIS A 57 2.74 -10.15 28.22
CA HIS A 57 2.26 -9.09 29.10
C HIS A 57 1.56 -8.01 28.29
N ASP A 58 0.54 -7.41 28.91
CA ASP A 58 -0.19 -6.32 28.30
C ASP A 58 0.65 -5.05 28.35
N VAL A 59 0.69 -4.36 27.22
CA VAL A 59 1.34 -3.06 27.06
C VAL A 59 0.37 -2.02 26.51
N SER A 60 -0.93 -2.34 26.53
CA SER A 60 -2.00 -1.38 26.26
C SER A 60 -2.05 -0.31 27.35
N HIS A 61 -2.61 0.85 27.02
CA HIS A 61 -2.75 1.99 27.94
C HIS A 61 -3.78 1.75 29.08
N GLY A 62 -4.16 0.49 29.34
CA GLY A 62 -5.27 0.11 30.22
C GLY A 62 -5.16 -1.23 30.97
N GLN A 63 -4.07 -2.00 30.91
CA GLN A 63 -3.97 -3.30 31.61
C GLN A 63 -5.15 -4.25 31.33
N MET A 64 -5.34 -4.57 30.05
CA MET A 64 -6.36 -5.47 29.53
C MET A 64 -6.25 -6.87 30.14
N PRO A 65 -7.36 -7.52 30.52
CA PRO A 65 -7.33 -8.87 31.06
C PRO A 65 -6.78 -9.89 30.05
N MET A 66 -5.80 -10.68 30.46
CA MET A 66 -5.27 -11.81 29.69
C MET A 66 -5.39 -13.10 30.48
N VAL A 67 -5.85 -14.16 29.81
CA VAL A 67 -6.02 -15.48 30.42
C VAL A 67 -5.55 -16.55 29.43
N TYR A 68 -4.67 -17.43 29.89
CA TYR A 68 -4.31 -18.63 29.16
C TYR A 68 -5.46 -19.65 29.20
N ILE A 69 -5.91 -20.11 28.03
CA ILE A 69 -6.98 -21.10 27.85
C ILE A 69 -6.47 -22.26 26.96
N PRO A 70 -7.18 -23.41 26.88
CA PRO A 70 -6.72 -24.56 26.08
C PRO A 70 -6.42 -24.23 24.61
N GLU A 71 -7.18 -23.29 24.03
CA GLU A 71 -7.09 -22.84 22.64
C GLU A 71 -5.98 -21.80 22.37
N GLY A 72 -5.35 -21.26 23.43
CA GLY A 72 -4.26 -20.28 23.34
C GLY A 72 -4.35 -19.15 24.36
N LEU A 73 -3.80 -17.98 24.03
CA LEU A 73 -3.85 -16.79 24.89
C LEU A 73 -5.08 -15.93 24.54
N ARG A 74 -6.02 -15.83 25.46
CA ARG A 74 -7.18 -14.95 25.32
C ARG A 74 -6.89 -13.59 25.92
N VAL A 75 -7.11 -12.53 25.15
CA VAL A 75 -7.03 -11.14 25.58
C VAL A 75 -8.40 -10.48 25.41
N SER A 76 -8.93 -9.90 26.48
CA SER A 76 -10.22 -9.22 26.47
C SER A 76 -10.04 -7.72 26.28
N THR A 77 -10.76 -7.15 25.32
CA THR A 77 -10.59 -5.74 24.93
C THR A 77 -11.07 -4.73 25.94
N ASN A 78 -12.15 -5.06 26.67
CA ASN A 78 -12.86 -4.19 27.60
C ASN A 78 -12.82 -2.68 27.24
N PHE A 79 -13.09 -2.33 25.98
CA PHE A 79 -12.91 -0.95 25.50
C PHE A 79 -13.86 0.06 26.15
N LYS A 80 -14.94 -0.44 26.76
CA LYS A 80 -15.90 0.37 27.51
C LYS A 80 -15.27 0.96 28.78
N ASP A 81 -14.50 0.16 29.51
CA ASP A 81 -13.83 0.62 30.73
C ASP A 81 -12.51 1.36 30.40
N PHE A 82 -12.00 1.20 29.18
CA PHE A 82 -10.78 1.88 28.69
C PHE A 82 -11.06 2.68 27.40
N PRO A 83 -11.86 3.76 27.47
CA PRO A 83 -12.33 4.48 26.28
C PRO A 83 -11.21 5.16 25.47
N MET A 84 -10.04 5.39 26.07
CA MET A 84 -8.87 5.96 25.41
C MET A 84 -7.93 4.93 24.77
N ALA A 85 -8.19 3.63 24.95
CA ALA A 85 -7.41 2.59 24.30
C ALA A 85 -7.76 2.54 22.81
N GLU A 86 -6.80 2.90 21.96
CA GLU A 86 -6.91 2.82 20.49
C GLU A 86 -6.73 1.39 19.96
N ARG A 87 -6.14 0.51 20.78
CA ARG A 87 -5.82 -0.88 20.44
C ARG A 87 -5.59 -1.69 21.69
N VAL A 88 -5.65 -3.00 21.54
CA VAL A 88 -5.07 -3.97 22.49
C VAL A 88 -3.70 -4.37 21.98
N SER A 89 -2.67 -4.29 22.81
CA SER A 89 -1.29 -4.63 22.47
C SER A 89 -0.67 -5.52 23.54
N ILE A 90 -0.14 -6.68 23.14
CA ILE A 90 0.59 -7.60 24.02
C ILE A 90 2.02 -7.80 23.54
N ASP A 91 2.95 -7.90 24.49
CA ASP A 91 4.37 -8.12 24.25
C ASP A 91 4.84 -9.46 24.82
N ALA A 92 5.70 -10.13 24.08
CA ALA A 92 6.54 -11.21 24.60
C ALA A 92 8.00 -10.92 24.34
N ASN A 93 8.82 -11.11 25.36
CA ASN A 93 10.27 -11.16 25.17
C ASN A 93 10.65 -12.47 24.48
N VAL A 94 11.45 -12.35 23.45
CA VAL A 94 11.89 -13.47 22.62
C VAL A 94 13.38 -13.34 22.31
N ASP A 95 13.97 -14.41 21.79
CA ASP A 95 15.30 -14.41 21.21
C ASP A 95 15.20 -15.13 19.86
N LEU A 96 14.89 -14.35 18.81
CA LEU A 96 14.63 -14.89 17.47
C LEU A 96 15.59 -14.28 16.45
N ASP A 97 16.25 -15.14 15.69
CA ASP A 97 16.86 -14.78 14.41
C ASP A 97 15.82 -14.98 13.31
N LEU A 98 15.28 -13.86 12.81
CA LEU A 98 14.30 -13.84 11.75
C LEU A 98 14.89 -13.53 10.37
N THR A 99 16.22 -13.56 10.22
CA THR A 99 16.91 -13.20 8.98
C THR A 99 16.42 -14.01 7.78
N GLN A 100 16.19 -15.31 7.99
CA GLN A 100 15.81 -16.27 6.95
C GLN A 100 14.31 -16.38 6.65
N TRP A 101 13.42 -15.78 7.45
CA TRP A 101 11.97 -15.89 7.21
C TRP A 101 11.47 -14.75 6.34
N ASN A 102 10.40 -15.03 5.58
CA ASN A 102 9.93 -14.20 4.49
C ASN A 102 8.44 -13.83 4.67
N HIS A 103 7.66 -14.78 5.18
CA HIS A 103 6.26 -14.60 5.54
C HIS A 103 6.05 -14.96 7.01
N PHE A 104 5.17 -14.23 7.68
CA PHE A 104 4.72 -14.53 9.02
C PHE A 104 3.22 -14.75 9.02
N GLN A 105 2.77 -15.80 9.69
CA GLN A 105 1.38 -16.20 9.74
C GLN A 105 0.94 -16.28 11.19
N LEU A 106 -0.02 -15.42 11.56
CA LEU A 106 -0.64 -15.39 12.89
C LEU A 106 -2.03 -15.99 12.81
N GLU A 107 -2.26 -17.06 13.57
CA GLU A 107 -3.60 -17.59 13.78
C GLU A 107 -4.25 -16.91 14.98
N ALA A 108 -5.38 -16.25 14.73
CA ALA A 108 -6.15 -15.56 15.73
C ALA A 108 -7.66 -15.74 15.52
N ALA A 109 -8.39 -15.89 16.62
CA ALA A 109 -9.84 -15.89 16.64
C ALA A 109 -10.37 -14.65 17.39
N VAL A 110 -11.34 -13.95 16.79
CA VAL A 110 -12.02 -12.79 17.36
C VAL A 110 -13.50 -13.08 17.58
N SER A 111 -14.00 -12.80 18.79
CA SER A 111 -15.41 -13.08 19.10
C SER A 111 -16.39 -12.11 18.40
N ASN A 112 -15.97 -10.85 18.21
CA ASN A 112 -16.73 -9.79 17.56
C ASN A 112 -15.84 -8.98 16.60
N THR A 113 -15.97 -9.23 15.29
CA THR A 113 -15.20 -8.55 14.25
C THR A 113 -15.51 -7.06 14.13
N LYS A 114 -16.64 -6.57 14.65
CA LYS A 114 -16.96 -5.13 14.64
C LYS A 114 -16.08 -4.31 15.57
N ALA A 115 -15.42 -4.96 16.54
CA ALA A 115 -14.51 -4.28 17.45
C ALA A 115 -13.19 -3.87 16.78
N PHE A 116 -12.79 -4.53 15.68
CA PHE A 116 -11.47 -4.34 15.07
C PHE A 116 -11.49 -4.24 13.54
N SER A 117 -10.63 -3.40 12.98
CA SER A 117 -10.44 -3.29 11.51
C SER A 117 -9.17 -3.99 11.05
N SER A 118 -8.16 -4.07 11.92
CA SER A 118 -6.85 -4.59 11.57
C SER A 118 -6.09 -5.08 12.79
N ALA A 119 -5.09 -5.93 12.53
CA ALA A 119 -4.13 -6.40 13.48
C ALA A 119 -2.71 -6.09 12.98
N SER A 120 -1.80 -5.75 13.88
CA SER A 120 -0.41 -5.47 13.58
C SER A 120 0.52 -6.44 14.30
N LEU A 121 1.56 -6.84 13.59
CA LEU A 121 2.68 -7.62 14.09
C LEU A 121 3.90 -6.71 14.14
N TYR A 122 4.56 -6.65 15.30
CA TYR A 122 5.83 -5.94 15.45
C TYR A 122 6.94 -6.85 15.94
N PHE A 123 8.16 -6.53 15.50
CA PHE A 123 9.39 -7.13 15.94
C PHE A 123 10.36 -6.04 16.40
N ARG A 124 10.71 -6.03 17.69
CA ARG A 124 11.71 -5.10 18.24
C ARG A 124 13.11 -5.65 18.00
N SER A 125 13.98 -4.81 17.46
CA SER A 125 15.41 -5.09 17.32
C SER A 125 16.20 -3.88 17.80
N GLY A 126 16.94 -4.04 18.89
CA GLY A 126 17.68 -2.92 19.49
C GLY A 126 16.77 -1.75 19.90
N LYS A 127 17.04 -0.59 19.30
CA LYS A 127 16.33 0.68 19.55
C LYS A 127 15.15 0.94 18.61
N GLY A 128 14.92 0.07 17.64
CA GLY A 128 13.83 0.23 16.67
C GLY A 128 12.91 -0.97 16.59
N TRP A 129 11.89 -0.82 15.75
CA TRP A 129 10.88 -1.83 15.48
C TRP A 129 10.66 -2.02 13.99
N TYR A 130 10.33 -3.24 13.61
CA TYR A 130 9.68 -3.54 12.35
C TYR A 130 8.18 -3.70 12.62
N SER A 131 7.31 -3.04 11.84
CA SER A 131 5.86 -3.15 12.00
C SER A 131 5.13 -3.41 10.67
N CYS A 132 4.16 -4.32 10.69
CA CYS A 132 3.27 -4.60 9.56
C CYS A 132 1.84 -4.83 10.06
N SER A 133 0.84 -4.49 9.26
CA SER A 133 -0.57 -4.67 9.60
C SER A 133 -1.31 -5.49 8.56
N ALA A 134 -2.29 -6.28 9.00
CA ALA A 134 -3.19 -7.07 8.19
C ALA A 134 -4.65 -6.80 8.59
N GLY A 135 -5.57 -6.84 7.64
CA GLY A 135 -7.01 -6.71 7.92
C GLY A 135 -7.55 -7.94 8.65
N VAL A 136 -8.46 -7.73 9.61
CA VAL A 136 -9.13 -8.82 10.33
C VAL A 136 -10.41 -9.20 9.58
N ARG A 137 -10.39 -10.38 8.95
CA ARG A 137 -11.49 -10.90 8.13
C ARG A 137 -12.16 -12.08 8.84
N GLY A 138 -13.41 -11.89 9.25
CA GLY A 138 -14.18 -12.95 9.93
C GLY A 138 -13.71 -13.29 11.35
N LYS A 139 -14.43 -14.21 12.01
CA LYS A 139 -14.19 -14.56 13.43
C LYS A 139 -12.97 -15.44 13.65
N ASN A 140 -12.60 -16.26 12.68
CA ASN A 140 -11.45 -17.16 12.77
C ASN A 140 -10.59 -16.88 11.54
N GLY A 141 -9.33 -16.52 11.74
CA GLY A 141 -8.52 -16.03 10.64
C GLY A 141 -7.05 -16.38 10.78
N LYS A 142 -6.45 -16.65 9.62
CA LYS A 142 -5.00 -16.71 9.43
C LYS A 142 -4.56 -15.37 8.85
N LEU A 143 -3.95 -14.53 9.68
CA LEU A 143 -3.41 -13.25 9.28
C LEU A 143 -2.00 -13.46 8.71
N THR A 144 -1.75 -12.95 7.52
CA THR A 144 -0.45 -13.12 6.83
C THR A 144 0.25 -11.78 6.69
N PHE A 145 1.54 -11.75 6.99
CA PHE A 145 2.41 -10.58 6.93
C PHE A 145 3.63 -10.91 6.09
N LYS A 146 3.92 -10.14 5.04
CA LYS A 146 5.16 -10.29 4.26
C LYS A 146 6.26 -9.45 4.90
N LYS A 147 7.45 -10.01 5.06
CA LYS A 147 8.60 -9.29 5.65
C LYS A 147 8.93 -8.01 4.89
N SER A 148 8.74 -8.00 3.57
CA SER A 148 8.92 -6.84 2.69
C SER A 148 7.91 -5.70 2.92
N ASP A 149 6.76 -5.98 3.54
CA ASP A 149 5.74 -4.99 3.88
C ASP A 149 5.98 -4.32 5.25
N PHE A 150 6.97 -4.79 6.02
CA PHE A 150 7.29 -4.21 7.32
C PHE A 150 7.96 -2.84 7.15
N ARG A 151 7.47 -1.87 7.91
CA ARG A 151 8.05 -0.53 8.03
C ARG A 151 8.97 -0.46 9.24
N THR A 152 9.97 0.39 9.16
CA THR A 152 10.89 0.68 10.27
C THR A 152 10.36 1.84 11.11
N GLU A 153 10.28 1.63 12.42
CA GLU A 153 10.01 2.68 13.41
C GLU A 153 11.27 2.82 14.29
N GLY A 154 11.90 4.00 14.27
CA GLY A 154 13.21 4.20 14.87
C GLY A 154 14.34 3.51 14.09
N GLU A 155 15.38 3.08 14.79
CA GLU A 155 16.60 2.51 14.21
C GLU A 155 16.78 1.05 14.67
N PRO A 156 16.20 0.07 13.96
CA PRO A 156 16.33 -1.33 14.34
C PRO A 156 17.71 -1.91 14.00
N ASP A 157 18.27 -2.73 14.91
CA ASP A 157 19.62 -3.29 14.78
C ASP A 157 19.74 -4.39 13.70
N GLY A 158 18.61 -4.95 13.24
CA GLY A 158 18.57 -6.02 12.24
C GLY A 158 17.57 -7.13 12.55
N TRP A 159 17.33 -8.01 11.58
CA TRP A 159 16.41 -9.14 11.71
C TRP A 159 17.00 -10.35 12.45
N ASP A 160 18.31 -10.35 12.71
CA ASP A 160 19.05 -11.42 13.39
C ASP A 160 18.89 -11.40 14.92
N ARG A 161 18.32 -10.32 15.47
CA ARG A 161 18.25 -10.07 16.92
C ARG A 161 16.91 -9.49 17.34
N ILE A 162 15.85 -10.26 17.14
CA ILE A 162 14.52 -9.86 17.60
C ILE A 162 14.39 -10.20 19.08
N GLN A 163 14.15 -9.15 19.88
CA GLN A 163 14.09 -9.23 21.34
C GLN A 163 12.65 -9.19 21.88
N THR A 164 11.72 -8.66 21.08
CA THR A 164 10.32 -8.53 21.48
C THR A 164 9.41 -8.75 20.27
N VAL A 165 8.37 -9.56 20.44
CA VAL A 165 7.23 -9.61 19.51
C VAL A 165 6.08 -8.85 20.14
N ARG A 166 5.48 -7.93 19.40
CA ARG A 166 4.22 -7.27 19.78
C ARG A 166 3.10 -7.67 18.84
N LEU A 167 1.97 -8.07 19.41
CA LEU A 167 0.73 -8.26 18.66
C LEU A 167 -0.23 -7.15 19.06
N SER A 168 -0.84 -6.49 18.07
CA SER A 168 -1.80 -5.42 18.32
C SER A 168 -3.07 -5.59 17.51
N PHE A 169 -4.24 -5.35 18.11
CA PHE A 169 -5.54 -5.33 17.41
C PHE A 169 -6.17 -3.95 17.57
N TRP A 170 -6.42 -3.26 16.45
CA TRP A 170 -6.83 -1.86 16.41
C TRP A 170 -8.33 -1.70 16.49
N ARG A 171 -8.75 -0.82 17.41
CA ARG A 171 -10.15 -0.57 17.73
C ARG A 171 -10.85 0.21 16.62
N VAL A 172 -12.11 -0.16 16.34
CA VAL A 172 -13.00 0.58 15.43
C VAL A 172 -14.15 1.27 16.17
N GLY A 173 -14.59 0.70 17.30
CA GLY A 173 -15.73 1.22 18.08
C GLY A 173 -15.67 0.83 19.55
N THR A 174 -16.74 1.07 20.31
CA THR A 174 -16.85 0.72 21.75
C THR A 174 -17.28 -0.72 22.01
N GLU A 175 -17.47 -1.50 20.95
CA GLU A 175 -17.88 -2.90 21.05
C GLU A 175 -16.83 -3.74 21.77
N GLU A 176 -17.28 -4.64 22.65
CA GLU A 176 -16.41 -5.60 23.29
C GLU A 176 -16.12 -6.80 22.37
N SER A 177 -14.88 -7.27 22.43
CA SER A 177 -14.42 -8.52 21.81
C SER A 177 -13.32 -9.17 22.64
N ASP A 178 -13.22 -10.49 22.51
CA ASP A 178 -12.04 -11.25 22.90
C ASP A 178 -11.22 -11.56 21.65
N VAL A 179 -9.89 -11.61 21.80
CA VAL A 179 -8.95 -12.12 20.79
C VAL A 179 -8.25 -13.33 21.40
N ILE A 180 -8.26 -14.46 20.71
CA ILE A 180 -7.56 -15.68 21.09
C ILE A 180 -6.43 -15.88 20.09
N PHE A 181 -5.18 -15.82 20.58
CA PHE A 181 -3.98 -16.07 19.78
C PHE A 181 -3.56 -17.53 19.92
N SER A 182 -3.33 -18.20 18.80
CA SER A 182 -3.09 -19.65 18.79
C SER A 182 -1.70 -20.04 18.27
N SER A 183 -1.22 -19.42 17.20
CA SER A 183 0.12 -19.71 16.66
C SER A 183 0.70 -18.54 15.86
N LEU A 184 2.03 -18.41 15.88
CA LEU A 184 2.79 -17.52 14.98
C LEU A 184 3.85 -18.37 14.28
N ALA A 185 3.73 -18.52 12.97
CA ALA A 185 4.65 -19.26 12.13
C ALA A 185 5.43 -18.32 11.20
N GLY A 186 6.67 -18.69 10.89
CA GLY A 186 7.48 -18.09 9.85
C GLY A 186 7.61 -19.06 8.68
N THR A 187 7.47 -18.58 7.45
CA THR A 187 7.68 -19.39 6.24
C THR A 187 8.86 -18.84 5.45
N MET A 188 9.69 -19.76 4.98
CA MET A 188 10.87 -19.48 4.17
C MET A 188 10.58 -19.82 2.71
N GLU A 189 10.67 -18.84 1.81
CA GLU A 189 10.41 -19.08 0.39
C GLU A 189 11.61 -19.75 -0.32
N PRO A 190 11.37 -20.69 -1.24
CA PRO A 190 12.44 -21.42 -1.92
C PRO A 190 13.27 -20.54 -2.88
N ILE A 191 12.72 -19.41 -3.37
CA ILE A 191 13.38 -18.49 -4.30
C ILE A 191 13.53 -17.11 -3.65
N LEU A 192 14.73 -16.54 -3.70
CA LEU A 192 15.04 -15.22 -3.17
C LEU A 192 15.51 -14.26 -4.26
N PHE A 193 14.89 -13.10 -4.33
CA PHE A 193 15.34 -11.95 -5.11
C PHE A 193 16.11 -11.00 -4.23
N VAL A 194 17.26 -10.53 -4.71
CA VAL A 194 18.08 -9.58 -3.98
C VAL A 194 18.30 -8.31 -4.78
N SER A 195 17.88 -7.20 -4.17
CA SER A 195 18.23 -5.83 -4.59
C SER A 195 19.36 -5.32 -3.71
N VAL A 196 20.38 -4.67 -4.28
CA VAL A 196 21.52 -4.15 -3.51
C VAL A 196 21.25 -2.70 -3.08
N LEU A 197 21.43 -2.41 -1.78
CA LEU A 197 21.01 -1.21 -1.03
C LEU A 197 21.59 0.13 -1.54
N ASN A 198 22.58 0.11 -2.44
CA ASN A 198 23.17 1.34 -2.98
C ASN A 198 22.42 1.92 -4.19
N SER A 199 21.26 1.36 -4.53
CA SER A 199 20.36 1.93 -5.53
C SER A 199 19.43 2.96 -4.87
N GLU A 200 19.60 4.24 -5.21
CA GLU A 200 18.60 5.28 -4.90
C GLU A 200 17.76 5.59 -6.14
N GLY A 201 16.52 6.03 -5.92
CA GLY A 201 15.63 6.46 -7.01
C GLY A 201 15.18 5.31 -7.93
N VAL A 202 15.46 5.46 -9.24
CA VAL A 202 14.90 4.63 -10.32
C VAL A 202 15.39 3.18 -10.26
N GLU A 203 16.63 2.94 -9.83
CA GLU A 203 17.25 1.60 -9.88
C GLU A 203 16.64 0.62 -8.86
N LEU A 204 16.39 1.09 -7.63
CA LEU A 204 15.73 0.30 -6.59
C LEU A 204 14.27 0.02 -6.96
N TRP A 205 13.62 1.01 -7.58
CA TRP A 205 12.27 0.88 -8.10
C TRP A 205 12.18 -0.15 -9.24
N ILE A 206 13.11 -0.13 -10.21
CA ILE A 206 13.19 -1.14 -11.28
C ILE A 206 13.40 -2.54 -10.68
N GLY A 207 14.32 -2.68 -9.72
CA GLY A 207 14.59 -3.96 -9.08
C GLY A 207 13.38 -4.53 -8.34
N LYS A 208 12.69 -3.71 -7.56
CA LYS A 208 11.41 -4.05 -6.92
C LYS A 208 10.34 -4.41 -7.92
N ASN A 209 10.22 -3.68 -9.03
CA ASN A 209 9.20 -3.96 -10.02
C ASN A 209 9.49 -5.22 -10.85
N ASN A 210 10.75 -5.52 -11.18
CA ASN A 210 11.15 -6.77 -11.85
C ASN A 210 10.91 -7.98 -10.94
N ALA A 211 11.26 -7.89 -9.65
CA ALA A 211 10.97 -8.92 -8.67
C ALA A 211 9.46 -9.15 -8.53
N ARG A 212 8.67 -8.08 -8.48
CA ARG A 212 7.21 -8.15 -8.47
C ARG A 212 6.65 -8.83 -9.72
N ILE A 213 7.10 -8.44 -10.92
CA ILE A 213 6.65 -9.04 -12.19
C ILE A 213 6.96 -10.54 -12.22
N LEU A 214 8.19 -10.96 -11.90
CA LEU A 214 8.52 -12.39 -11.88
C LEU A 214 7.71 -13.13 -10.81
N ASN A 215 7.55 -12.56 -9.62
CA ASN A 215 6.78 -13.21 -8.55
C ASN A 215 5.30 -13.35 -8.95
N GLU A 216 4.67 -12.27 -9.40
CA GLU A 216 3.22 -12.23 -9.65
C GLU A 216 2.82 -12.87 -10.99
N GLU A 217 3.61 -12.67 -12.05
CA GLU A 217 3.23 -13.05 -13.41
C GLU A 217 3.82 -14.39 -13.86
N VAL A 218 4.85 -14.89 -13.16
CA VAL A 218 5.59 -16.09 -13.59
C VAL A 218 5.68 -17.17 -12.50
N LEU A 219 5.98 -16.83 -11.25
CA LEU A 219 6.18 -17.83 -10.17
C LEU A 219 4.90 -18.17 -9.40
N ALA A 220 4.10 -17.18 -9.03
CA ALA A 220 2.83 -17.38 -8.32
C ALA A 220 1.85 -18.29 -9.08
N PRO A 221 1.70 -18.20 -10.41
CA PRO A 221 0.79 -19.08 -11.15
C PRO A 221 1.19 -20.57 -11.16
N ILE A 222 2.44 -20.89 -10.81
CA ILE A 222 2.95 -22.26 -10.68
C ILE A 222 3.24 -22.64 -9.22
N GLU A 223 2.68 -21.88 -8.27
CA GLU A 223 2.79 -22.10 -6.82
C GLU A 223 4.23 -22.14 -6.29
N ILE A 224 5.16 -21.51 -7.01
CA ILE A 224 6.52 -21.31 -6.51
C ILE A 224 6.52 -19.99 -5.76
N GLY A 225 6.58 -20.07 -4.44
CA GLY A 225 6.73 -18.89 -3.62
C GLY A 225 8.11 -18.26 -3.76
N SER A 226 8.15 -16.93 -3.71
CA SER A 226 9.38 -16.17 -3.81
C SER A 226 9.30 -14.89 -2.98
N ASP A 227 10.46 -14.36 -2.61
CA ASP A 227 10.55 -13.16 -1.77
C ASP A 227 11.62 -12.20 -2.27
N GLN A 228 11.51 -10.95 -1.87
CA GLN A 228 12.46 -9.90 -2.17
C GLN A 228 13.14 -9.40 -0.90
N LEU A 229 14.47 -9.47 -0.89
CA LEU A 229 15.32 -8.89 0.15
C LEU A 229 16.17 -7.76 -0.44
N THR A 230 16.50 -6.79 0.41
CA THR A 230 17.44 -5.73 0.06
C THR A 230 18.70 -5.90 0.92
N MET A 231 19.88 -6.02 0.29
CA MET A 231 21.16 -6.32 0.95
C MET A 231 22.17 -5.17 0.82
N PRO A 232 22.95 -4.83 1.86
CA PRO A 232 24.07 -3.88 1.77
C PRO A 232 25.07 -4.27 0.69
N LYS A 233 25.64 -3.30 -0.04
CA LYS A 233 26.70 -3.58 -1.03
C LYS A 233 27.96 -4.19 -0.40
N ASP A 234 28.15 -3.93 0.88
CA ASP A 234 29.27 -4.31 1.74
C ASP A 234 28.87 -5.40 2.75
N ALA A 235 27.73 -6.07 2.53
CA ALA A 235 27.31 -7.17 3.37
C ALA A 235 28.39 -8.27 3.40
N SER A 236 28.74 -8.69 4.62
CA SER A 236 29.77 -9.71 4.83
C SER A 236 29.34 -11.06 4.25
N ALA A 237 30.32 -11.91 3.93
CA ALA A 237 30.05 -13.28 3.47
C ALA A 237 29.12 -14.03 4.44
N ASP A 238 29.31 -13.88 5.75
CA ASP A 238 28.46 -14.54 6.74
C ASP A 238 27.01 -14.01 6.75
N ALA A 239 26.80 -12.71 6.48
CA ALA A 239 25.47 -12.15 6.30
C ALA A 239 24.78 -12.76 5.08
N TRP A 240 25.51 -12.95 3.97
CA TRP A 240 24.99 -13.64 2.79
C TRP A 240 24.69 -15.12 3.05
N LYS A 241 25.59 -15.86 3.70
CA LYS A 241 25.38 -17.28 4.01
C LYS A 241 24.08 -17.50 4.77
N LYS A 242 23.82 -16.70 5.80
CA LYS A 242 22.59 -16.77 6.60
C LYS A 242 21.31 -16.57 5.78
N VAL A 243 21.36 -15.74 4.75
CA VAL A 243 20.24 -15.43 3.87
C VAL A 243 20.02 -16.52 2.81
N LEU A 244 21.13 -17.11 2.33
CA LEU A 244 21.19 -18.07 1.22
C LEU A 244 21.04 -19.52 1.66
N GLU A 245 21.26 -19.82 2.94
CA GLU A 245 21.16 -21.17 3.48
C GLU A 245 19.76 -21.75 3.17
N LYS A 246 19.71 -22.93 2.54
CA LYS A 246 18.49 -23.66 2.17
C LYS A 246 17.61 -23.01 1.09
N ARG A 247 18.12 -22.01 0.35
CA ARG A 247 17.44 -21.46 -0.85
C ARG A 247 17.74 -22.29 -2.09
N LEU A 248 16.72 -22.49 -2.92
CA LEU A 248 16.86 -23.18 -4.20
C LEU A 248 17.42 -22.26 -5.30
N ALA A 249 17.09 -20.97 -5.27
CA ALA A 249 17.56 -19.99 -6.25
C ALA A 249 17.74 -18.58 -5.67
N LEU A 250 18.72 -17.87 -6.21
CA LEU A 250 19.05 -16.47 -5.95
C LEU A 250 19.00 -15.68 -7.27
N ILE A 251 18.15 -14.66 -7.33
CA ILE A 251 18.06 -13.74 -8.45
C ILE A 251 18.55 -12.38 -7.99
N VAL A 252 19.69 -11.96 -8.51
CA VAL A 252 20.37 -10.73 -8.14
C VAL A 252 20.10 -9.69 -9.21
N ASN A 253 19.44 -8.59 -8.83
CA ASN A 253 19.30 -7.44 -9.71
C ASN A 253 20.67 -6.75 -9.81
N HIS A 254 21.37 -6.92 -10.94
CA HIS A 254 22.77 -6.53 -11.05
C HIS A 254 22.89 -5.02 -11.25
N THR A 255 23.05 -4.29 -10.15
CA THR A 255 23.56 -2.90 -10.17
C THR A 255 25.06 -2.95 -10.43
N ARG A 256 25.63 -2.07 -11.27
CA ARG A 256 27.08 -1.93 -11.58
C ARG A 256 27.98 -1.60 -10.36
N HIS A 257 27.48 -1.82 -9.16
CA HIS A 257 28.02 -1.42 -7.87
C HIS A 257 28.18 -2.59 -6.89
N MET A 258 27.94 -3.83 -7.32
CA MET A 258 28.33 -5.00 -6.52
C MET A 258 29.85 -5.09 -6.45
N MET A 259 30.39 -5.28 -5.25
CA MET A 259 31.82 -5.48 -5.07
C MET A 259 32.25 -6.80 -5.76
N PRO A 260 33.33 -6.82 -6.56
CA PRO A 260 33.81 -8.03 -7.23
C PRO A 260 34.01 -9.22 -6.27
N GLU A 261 34.44 -8.95 -5.03
CA GLU A 261 34.62 -9.95 -3.99
C GLU A 261 33.30 -10.59 -3.56
N THR A 262 32.22 -9.78 -3.49
CA THR A 262 30.87 -10.26 -3.18
C THR A 262 30.31 -11.11 -4.32
N GLN A 263 30.50 -10.67 -5.57
CA GLN A 263 30.08 -11.43 -6.74
C GLN A 263 30.78 -12.80 -6.80
N ALA A 264 32.11 -12.81 -6.67
CA ALA A 264 32.89 -14.06 -6.67
C ALA A 264 32.50 -14.98 -5.51
N PHE A 265 32.18 -14.44 -4.34
CA PHE A 265 31.64 -15.21 -3.22
C PHE A 265 30.28 -15.86 -3.56
N LEU A 266 29.34 -15.11 -4.15
CA LEU A 266 28.01 -15.61 -4.49
C LEU A 266 28.07 -16.70 -5.57
N GLU A 267 28.90 -16.50 -6.59
CA GLU A 267 29.15 -17.48 -7.65
C GLU A 267 29.72 -18.78 -7.07
N LYS A 268 30.76 -18.67 -6.24
CA LYS A 268 31.36 -19.83 -5.56
C LYS A 268 30.37 -20.54 -4.62
N TRP A 269 29.60 -19.78 -3.84
CA TRP A 269 28.60 -20.34 -2.93
C TRP A 269 27.50 -21.10 -3.69
N ALA A 270 27.02 -20.52 -4.80
CA ALA A 270 26.03 -21.14 -5.67
C ALA A 270 26.54 -22.47 -6.27
N GLU A 271 27.79 -22.50 -6.74
CA GLU A 271 28.45 -23.71 -7.21
C GLU A 271 28.57 -24.78 -6.12
N GLU A 272 29.04 -24.40 -4.92
CA GLU A 272 29.27 -25.33 -3.80
C GLU A 272 27.96 -25.89 -3.20
N ASN A 273 26.88 -25.12 -3.21
CA ASN A 273 25.60 -25.48 -2.56
C ASN A 273 24.50 -25.88 -3.53
N GLY A 274 24.76 -25.83 -4.85
CA GLY A 274 23.77 -26.14 -5.88
C GLY A 274 22.59 -25.15 -5.95
N THR A 275 22.77 -23.94 -5.42
CA THR A 275 21.80 -22.83 -5.52
C THR A 275 21.89 -22.21 -6.91
N ALA A 276 20.78 -22.03 -7.61
CA ALA A 276 20.80 -21.35 -8.90
C ALA A 276 21.06 -19.84 -8.73
N LEU A 277 22.07 -19.28 -9.40
CA LEU A 277 22.39 -17.85 -9.36
C LEU A 277 22.05 -17.20 -10.71
N VAL A 278 21.31 -16.09 -10.69
CA VAL A 278 20.97 -15.30 -11.89
C VAL A 278 21.32 -13.84 -11.64
N PHE A 279 22.16 -13.26 -12.51
CA PHE A 279 22.41 -11.82 -12.56
C PHE A 279 21.58 -11.19 -13.67
N LEU A 280 20.83 -10.13 -13.35
CA LEU A 280 20.06 -9.35 -14.32
C LEU A 280 20.89 -8.15 -14.79
N ASP A 281 21.64 -8.27 -15.90
CA ASP A 281 22.54 -7.22 -16.41
C ASP A 281 21.90 -6.41 -17.57
N ARG A 282 21.48 -5.15 -17.34
CA ARG A 282 21.20 -4.14 -18.40
C ARG A 282 21.38 -2.69 -17.90
N ASP A 283 21.63 -1.79 -18.87
CA ASP A 283 21.73 -0.33 -18.71
C ASP A 283 20.40 0.26 -18.20
N LEU A 284 20.42 0.86 -17.00
CA LEU A 284 19.26 1.27 -16.18
C LEU A 284 18.51 2.52 -16.71
N ARG A 285 18.53 2.74 -18.03
CA ARG A 285 17.84 3.84 -18.74
C ARG A 285 16.66 3.37 -19.60
N GLU A 286 16.31 2.09 -19.56
CA GLU A 286 15.17 1.53 -20.31
C GLU A 286 14.11 0.95 -19.36
N GLU A 287 12.86 0.94 -19.82
CA GLU A 287 11.64 0.50 -19.12
C GLU A 287 11.76 -0.86 -18.40
N PRO A 288 10.89 -1.17 -17.41
CA PRO A 288 10.83 -2.51 -16.79
C PRO A 288 10.79 -3.61 -17.84
N MET A 289 11.47 -4.73 -17.56
CA MET A 289 11.60 -5.81 -18.52
C MET A 289 10.22 -6.38 -18.88
N ASP A 290 9.89 -6.43 -20.17
CA ASP A 290 8.74 -7.20 -20.65
C ASP A 290 8.87 -8.66 -20.15
N PRO A 291 7.81 -9.28 -19.60
CA PRO A 291 7.86 -10.63 -19.05
C PRO A 291 8.49 -11.66 -19.99
N GLU A 292 8.30 -11.57 -21.32
CA GLU A 292 8.91 -12.50 -22.26
C GLU A 292 10.42 -12.30 -22.42
N ALA A 293 10.91 -11.06 -22.37
CA ALA A 293 12.34 -10.77 -22.34
C ALA A 293 12.98 -11.32 -21.06
N PHE A 294 12.29 -11.18 -19.92
CA PHE A 294 12.73 -11.70 -18.63
C PHE A 294 12.79 -13.22 -18.60
N LEU A 295 11.76 -13.88 -19.13
CA LEU A 295 11.73 -15.33 -19.31
C LEU A 295 12.83 -15.82 -20.26
N ARG A 296 13.10 -15.09 -21.36
CA ARG A 296 14.23 -15.41 -22.26
C ARG A 296 15.56 -15.37 -21.53
N GLU A 297 15.81 -14.38 -20.68
CA GLU A 297 17.03 -14.32 -19.85
C GLU A 297 17.07 -15.44 -18.80
N LEU A 298 15.97 -15.71 -18.10
CA LEU A 298 15.89 -16.84 -17.14
C LEU A 298 16.19 -18.19 -17.80
N THR A 299 15.74 -18.40 -19.04
CA THR A 299 15.96 -19.66 -19.78
C THR A 299 17.41 -19.90 -20.21
N LYS A 300 18.31 -18.96 -19.95
CA LYS A 300 19.76 -19.12 -20.14
C LYS A 300 20.45 -19.75 -18.92
N SER A 301 19.79 -19.83 -17.76
CA SER A 301 20.34 -20.42 -16.53
C SER A 301 19.97 -21.91 -16.39
N GLU A 302 20.91 -22.80 -16.70
CA GLU A 302 20.76 -24.26 -16.53
C GLU A 302 20.41 -24.69 -15.08
N PRO A 303 21.02 -24.14 -14.02
CA PRO A 303 20.69 -24.48 -12.64
C PRO A 303 19.24 -24.12 -12.26
N LEU A 304 18.75 -22.96 -12.73
CA LEU A 304 17.38 -22.51 -12.47
C LEU A 304 16.36 -23.39 -13.19
N LEU A 305 16.66 -23.77 -14.43
CA LEU A 305 15.91 -24.78 -15.18
C LEU A 305 15.83 -26.10 -14.40
N LYS A 306 16.91 -26.55 -13.74
CA LYS A 306 16.95 -27.77 -12.92
C LYS A 306 16.06 -27.69 -11.67
N VAL A 307 16.02 -26.54 -11.00
CA VAL A 307 15.15 -26.29 -9.83
C VAL A 307 13.68 -26.29 -10.22
N VAL A 308 13.32 -25.56 -11.28
CA VAL A 308 11.94 -25.48 -11.76
C VAL A 308 11.46 -26.83 -12.33
N LYS A 309 12.32 -27.58 -13.04
CA LYS A 309 12.08 -28.97 -13.45
C LYS A 309 11.73 -29.87 -12.25
N ASN A 310 12.51 -29.80 -11.17
CA ASN A 310 12.33 -30.66 -9.99
C ASN A 310 11.10 -30.28 -9.14
N ALA A 311 10.66 -29.02 -9.18
CA ALA A 311 9.43 -28.56 -8.51
C ALA A 311 8.17 -29.00 -9.28
N ALA A 312 8.17 -28.82 -10.61
CA ALA A 312 7.07 -29.26 -11.48
C ALA A 312 6.87 -30.79 -11.46
N VAL A 313 7.98 -31.55 -11.48
CA VAL A 313 7.94 -33.02 -11.33
C VAL A 313 7.37 -33.43 -9.97
N ARG A 314 7.71 -32.71 -8.89
CA ARG A 314 7.15 -32.97 -7.55
C ARG A 314 5.64 -32.74 -7.49
N GLN A 315 5.15 -31.62 -8.03
CA GLN A 315 3.71 -31.30 -8.05
C GLN A 315 2.92 -32.36 -8.85
N ALA A 316 3.46 -32.83 -9.97
CA ALA A 316 2.89 -33.91 -10.77
C ALA A 316 2.86 -35.27 -10.04
N VAL A 317 3.90 -35.58 -9.26
CA VAL A 317 3.97 -36.81 -8.43
C VAL A 317 2.98 -36.74 -7.25
N THR A 318 2.85 -35.58 -6.60
CA THR A 318 1.93 -35.34 -5.47
C THR A 318 0.46 -35.44 -5.91
N LEU A 319 0.12 -34.96 -7.10
CA LEU A 319 -1.25 -34.99 -7.60
C LEU A 319 -1.70 -36.38 -8.10
N PHE A 320 -0.80 -37.25 -8.59
CA PHE A 320 -1.21 -38.46 -9.33
C PHE A 320 -0.47 -39.78 -9.05
N GLY A 321 0.50 -39.82 -8.13
CA GLY A 321 0.87 -41.05 -7.41
C GLY A 321 1.43 -42.27 -8.20
N ARG A 322 2.09 -42.12 -9.36
CA ARG A 322 2.88 -43.23 -9.99
C ARG A 322 4.16 -42.77 -10.72
N LYS A 323 5.11 -43.70 -10.80
CA LYS A 323 6.51 -43.57 -11.30
C LYS A 323 6.68 -43.85 -12.80
N VAL A 324 7.76 -43.31 -13.41
CA VAL A 324 8.18 -43.46 -14.83
C VAL A 324 9.71 -43.71 -14.97
N ALA A 325 10.17 -44.23 -16.12
CA ALA A 325 11.33 -45.14 -16.26
C ALA A 325 12.50 -44.77 -17.21
N ASN A 326 12.70 -43.53 -17.68
CA ASN A 326 13.89 -43.23 -18.51
C ASN A 326 14.36 -41.76 -18.49
N GLU A 327 15.40 -41.46 -17.72
CA GLU A 327 15.73 -40.08 -17.31
C GLU A 327 16.30 -39.15 -18.39
N HIS A 328 17.10 -39.64 -19.35
CA HIS A 328 17.88 -38.74 -20.24
C HIS A 328 17.14 -38.25 -21.49
N GLU A 329 16.26 -39.04 -22.10
CA GLU A 329 15.39 -38.57 -23.21
C GLU A 329 14.22 -37.73 -22.68
N ILE A 330 13.70 -38.03 -21.48
CA ILE A 330 12.65 -37.26 -20.82
C ILE A 330 13.12 -35.86 -20.47
N VAL A 331 14.35 -35.68 -19.99
CA VAL A 331 14.86 -34.33 -19.64
C VAL A 331 15.02 -33.45 -20.88
N ARG A 332 15.48 -34.00 -22.01
CA ARG A 332 15.67 -33.25 -23.26
C ARG A 332 14.35 -32.87 -23.94
N ASP A 333 13.39 -33.79 -23.99
CA ASP A 333 12.09 -33.52 -24.61
C ASP A 333 11.17 -32.74 -23.66
N ALA A 334 11.28 -32.92 -22.33
CA ALA A 334 10.63 -32.06 -21.36
C ALA A 334 11.23 -30.65 -21.36
N GLU A 335 12.52 -30.44 -21.62
CA GLU A 335 13.10 -29.10 -21.81
C GLU A 335 12.48 -28.35 -23.00
N ALA A 336 12.28 -29.04 -24.13
CA ALA A 336 11.62 -28.47 -25.31
C ALA A 336 10.13 -28.18 -25.04
N HIS A 337 9.39 -29.15 -24.48
CA HIS A 337 7.98 -29.00 -24.14
C HIS A 337 7.73 -28.10 -22.92
N PHE A 338 8.71 -27.88 -22.05
CA PHE A 338 8.67 -26.94 -20.92
C PHE A 338 9.01 -25.53 -21.36
N ARG A 339 9.91 -25.30 -22.34
CA ARG A 339 10.05 -23.98 -22.98
C ARG A 339 8.75 -23.61 -23.70
N GLU A 340 8.14 -24.55 -24.41
CA GLU A 340 6.82 -24.36 -25.02
C GLU A 340 5.71 -24.25 -23.96
N GLY A 341 5.79 -25.00 -22.86
CA GLY A 341 4.82 -25.06 -21.77
C GLY A 341 4.89 -23.89 -20.78
N LEU A 342 6.07 -23.29 -20.57
CA LEU A 342 6.27 -22.05 -19.82
C LEU A 342 5.82 -20.86 -20.65
N THR A 343 6.12 -20.86 -21.96
CA THR A 343 5.59 -19.86 -22.90
C THR A 343 4.06 -19.99 -23.01
N ALA A 344 3.52 -21.22 -23.09
CA ALA A 344 2.09 -21.47 -23.11
C ALA A 344 1.42 -21.22 -21.75
N GLY A 345 2.12 -21.47 -20.65
CA GLY A 345 1.66 -21.22 -19.28
C GLY A 345 1.62 -19.72 -18.97
N VAL A 346 2.64 -18.97 -19.35
CA VAL A 346 2.66 -17.50 -19.26
C VAL A 346 1.64 -16.89 -20.22
N ARG A 347 1.50 -17.43 -21.44
CA ARG A 347 0.42 -17.04 -22.36
C ARG A 347 -0.95 -17.34 -21.75
N PHE A 348 -1.15 -18.49 -21.13
CA PHE A 348 -2.39 -18.85 -20.46
C PHE A 348 -2.65 -17.98 -19.23
N CYS A 349 -1.64 -17.68 -18.41
CA CYS A 349 -1.77 -16.79 -17.25
C CYS A 349 -2.08 -15.36 -17.70
N ARG A 350 -1.48 -14.91 -18.79
CA ARG A 350 -1.84 -13.66 -19.45
C ARG A 350 -3.24 -13.71 -20.02
N GLU A 351 -3.65 -14.78 -20.69
CA GLU A 351 -5.02 -14.95 -21.19
C GLU A 351 -6.04 -14.98 -20.04
N MET A 352 -5.71 -15.62 -18.92
CA MET A 352 -6.54 -15.65 -17.71
C MET A 352 -6.53 -14.31 -16.98
N HIS A 353 -5.42 -13.58 -16.96
CA HIS A 353 -5.34 -12.24 -16.42
C HIS A 353 -6.12 -11.25 -17.29
N GLU A 354 -5.96 -11.31 -18.61
CA GLU A 354 -6.76 -10.54 -19.57
C GLU A 354 -8.23 -10.91 -19.44
N LYS A 355 -8.57 -12.19 -19.24
CA LYS A 355 -9.94 -12.64 -19.01
C LYS A 355 -10.49 -12.12 -17.68
N ASN A 356 -9.75 -12.23 -16.59
CA ASN A 356 -10.13 -11.71 -15.28
C ASN A 356 -10.29 -10.19 -15.34
N LEU A 357 -9.39 -9.48 -16.02
CA LEU A 357 -9.46 -8.05 -16.22
C LEU A 357 -10.72 -7.69 -17.01
N ARG A 358 -11.00 -8.36 -18.13
CA ARG A 358 -12.25 -8.17 -18.90
C ARG A 358 -13.48 -8.47 -18.06
N GLU A 359 -13.48 -9.55 -17.28
CA GLU A 359 -14.59 -9.86 -16.36
C GLU A 359 -14.76 -8.77 -15.30
N ARG A 360 -13.68 -8.25 -14.71
CA ARG A 360 -13.73 -7.17 -13.70
C ARG A 360 -14.15 -5.84 -14.32
N VAL A 361 -13.71 -5.52 -15.53
CA VAL A 361 -14.13 -4.32 -16.28
C VAL A 361 -15.59 -4.44 -16.69
N ALA A 362 -16.06 -5.60 -17.14
CA ALA A 362 -17.45 -5.85 -17.47
C ALA A 362 -18.37 -5.79 -16.24
N ASN A 363 -17.88 -6.26 -15.08
CA ASN A 363 -18.59 -6.14 -13.80
C ASN A 363 -18.48 -4.73 -13.19
N PHE A 364 -17.50 -3.93 -13.62
CA PHE A 364 -17.29 -2.60 -13.11
C PHE A 364 -18.41 -1.68 -13.59
N ASP A 365 -19.23 -1.24 -12.64
CA ASP A 365 -20.32 -0.29 -12.83
C ASP A 365 -21.21 -0.63 -14.04
N SER A 366 -21.67 -1.89 -14.10
CA SER A 366 -22.52 -2.41 -15.18
C SER A 366 -23.80 -1.60 -15.38
N ASP A 367 -24.26 -0.92 -14.34
CA ASP A 367 -25.50 -0.14 -14.32
C ASP A 367 -25.24 1.37 -14.43
N HIS A 368 -23.99 1.80 -14.59
CA HIS A 368 -23.57 3.21 -14.65
C HIS A 368 -24.05 4.05 -13.45
N SER A 369 -24.10 3.44 -12.28
CA SER A 369 -24.51 4.01 -11.00
C SER A 369 -23.50 5.04 -10.46
N LEU A 370 -22.21 4.89 -10.79
CA LEU A 370 -21.12 5.73 -10.31
C LEU A 370 -21.01 6.99 -11.17
N LYS A 371 -21.63 8.07 -10.71
CA LYS A 371 -21.77 9.34 -11.45
C LYS A 371 -20.54 10.24 -11.38
N PHE A 372 -19.81 10.20 -10.27
CA PHE A 372 -18.59 10.99 -10.11
C PHE A 372 -17.37 10.09 -10.24
N ARG A 373 -16.70 10.16 -11.40
CA ARG A 373 -15.55 9.32 -11.74
C ARG A 373 -14.36 10.24 -11.94
N ALA A 374 -13.53 10.34 -10.89
CA ALA A 374 -12.49 11.34 -10.81
C ALA A 374 -11.09 10.74 -10.73
N TRP A 375 -10.10 11.52 -11.14
CA TRP A 375 -8.70 11.14 -11.03
C TRP A 375 -7.87 12.29 -10.48
N TRP A 376 -7.13 12.05 -9.41
CA TRP A 376 -6.11 12.98 -8.94
C TRP A 376 -4.89 12.97 -9.85
N ASN A 377 -4.41 14.16 -10.21
CA ASN A 377 -3.19 14.35 -10.98
C ASN A 377 -2.18 15.14 -10.16
N HIS A 378 -1.22 14.46 -9.53
CA HIS A 378 -0.27 15.07 -8.59
C HIS A 378 0.70 16.05 -9.27
N SER A 379 1.02 15.82 -10.56
CA SER A 379 1.92 16.72 -11.30
C SER A 379 1.30 18.08 -11.62
N GLY A 380 -0.04 18.14 -11.78
CA GLY A 380 -0.72 19.33 -12.32
C GLY A 380 -0.52 19.51 -13.82
N LEU A 381 -0.05 18.49 -14.52
CA LEU A 381 0.35 18.55 -15.93
C LEU A 381 -0.45 17.60 -16.84
N GLY A 382 -1.47 16.95 -16.31
CA GLY A 382 -2.20 15.87 -16.99
C GLY A 382 -1.41 14.57 -17.02
N ALA A 383 -1.93 13.57 -17.74
CA ALA A 383 -1.24 12.30 -17.92
C ALA A 383 0.03 12.44 -18.76
N TYR A 384 -0.01 13.39 -19.70
CA TYR A 384 1.06 13.72 -20.63
C TYR A 384 1.47 15.17 -20.36
N PRO A 385 2.67 15.42 -19.81
CA PRO A 385 3.00 16.72 -19.26
C PRO A 385 2.72 17.91 -20.20
N GLY A 386 1.73 18.74 -19.85
CA GLY A 386 1.30 19.92 -20.59
C GLY A 386 0.29 19.65 -21.73
N ASP A 387 0.02 18.40 -22.07
CA ASP A 387 -0.96 18.01 -23.11
C ASP A 387 -2.30 17.63 -22.47
N TRP A 388 -2.97 18.66 -21.96
CA TRP A 388 -4.31 18.55 -21.37
C TRP A 388 -5.38 18.14 -22.39
N LYS A 389 -5.23 18.51 -23.67
CA LYS A 389 -6.17 18.12 -24.73
C LYS A 389 -6.20 16.62 -24.94
N ARG A 390 -5.03 15.97 -25.00
CA ARG A 390 -4.96 14.52 -25.06
C ARG A 390 -5.49 13.88 -23.77
N THR A 391 -5.06 14.39 -22.62
CA THR A 391 -5.48 13.87 -21.30
C THR A 391 -7.01 13.89 -21.16
N ALA A 392 -7.67 15.01 -21.46
CA ALA A 392 -9.12 15.16 -21.37
C ALA A 392 -9.87 14.19 -22.30
N LYS A 393 -9.41 14.03 -23.55
CA LYS A 393 -10.00 13.08 -24.49
C LYS A 393 -9.94 11.64 -24.01
N GLU A 394 -8.79 11.21 -23.50
CA GLU A 394 -8.61 9.84 -23.00
C GLU A 394 -9.45 9.59 -21.74
N LEU A 395 -9.51 10.56 -20.82
CA LEU A 395 -10.40 10.51 -19.64
C LEU A 395 -11.86 10.37 -20.07
N ARG A 396 -12.33 11.22 -21.00
CA ARG A 396 -13.71 11.20 -21.48
C ARG A 396 -14.06 9.88 -22.17
N ALA A 397 -13.17 9.38 -23.03
CA ALA A 397 -13.37 8.12 -23.73
C ALA A 397 -13.54 6.94 -22.75
N ALA A 398 -12.76 6.93 -21.67
CA ALA A 398 -12.86 5.95 -20.59
C ALA A 398 -14.04 6.20 -19.62
N GLY A 399 -14.83 7.25 -19.84
CA GLY A 399 -16.02 7.56 -19.05
C GLY A 399 -15.74 8.26 -17.72
N PHE A 400 -14.57 8.87 -17.54
CA PHE A 400 -14.33 9.78 -16.41
C PHE A 400 -15.12 11.08 -16.59
N THR A 401 -15.54 11.67 -15.47
CA THR A 401 -16.40 12.86 -15.44
C THR A 401 -15.73 14.04 -14.74
N ALA A 402 -14.62 13.81 -14.04
CA ALA A 402 -13.89 14.85 -13.35
C ALA A 402 -12.38 14.57 -13.30
N VAL A 403 -11.59 15.63 -13.11
CA VAL A 403 -10.17 15.55 -12.79
C VAL A 403 -9.87 16.46 -11.60
N ILE A 404 -8.92 16.03 -10.76
CA ILE A 404 -8.50 16.75 -9.56
C ILE A 404 -7.00 17.08 -9.65
N PRO A 405 -6.60 18.10 -10.43
CA PRO A 405 -5.20 18.40 -10.66
C PRO A 405 -4.58 19.25 -9.54
N ASN A 406 -3.38 18.87 -9.09
CA ASN A 406 -2.60 19.67 -8.16
C ASN A 406 -2.05 20.90 -8.86
N MET A 407 -2.65 22.06 -8.64
CA MET A 407 -2.22 23.30 -9.29
C MET A 407 -1.52 24.26 -8.34
N VAL A 408 -1.61 24.02 -7.03
CA VAL A 408 -1.11 24.95 -6.01
C VAL A 408 -0.47 24.21 -4.85
N TRP A 409 0.83 24.40 -4.72
CA TRP A 409 1.63 24.01 -3.57
C TRP A 409 1.75 25.18 -2.60
N VAL A 410 2.37 24.93 -1.44
CA VAL A 410 2.71 26.00 -0.49
C VAL A 410 3.60 27.07 -1.13
N GLY A 411 4.63 26.63 -1.88
CA GLY A 411 5.67 27.51 -2.42
C GLY A 411 5.69 27.64 -3.94
N GLU A 412 4.73 27.04 -4.66
CA GLU A 412 4.69 27.07 -6.13
C GLU A 412 3.23 26.96 -6.63
N ALA A 413 2.83 27.87 -7.51
CA ALA A 413 1.60 27.78 -8.29
C ALA A 413 1.92 27.50 -9.78
N HIS A 414 1.13 26.64 -10.41
CA HIS A 414 1.24 26.31 -11.84
C HIS A 414 0.52 27.31 -12.75
N TYR A 415 0.13 28.46 -12.19
CA TYR A 415 -0.56 29.58 -12.82
C TYR A 415 -0.11 30.89 -12.15
N PRO A 416 -0.31 32.07 -12.75
CA PRO A 416 0.15 33.33 -12.20
C PRO A 416 -0.69 33.75 -10.97
N SER A 417 -0.41 33.18 -9.79
CA SER A 417 -1.12 33.47 -8.54
C SER A 417 -0.67 34.80 -7.90
N ARG A 418 -1.58 35.45 -7.17
CA ARG A 418 -1.37 36.64 -6.32
C ARG A 418 -0.72 36.27 -4.98
N TRP A 419 -0.93 35.04 -4.51
CA TRP A 419 -0.59 34.61 -3.15
C TRP A 419 0.57 33.62 -3.08
N THR A 420 0.73 32.80 -4.11
CA THR A 420 1.79 31.79 -4.21
C THR A 420 2.66 32.11 -5.44
N PRO A 421 4.00 32.14 -5.32
CA PRO A 421 4.85 32.44 -6.48
C PRO A 421 4.74 31.34 -7.53
N THR A 422 4.96 31.71 -8.79
CA THR A 422 5.15 30.73 -9.88
C THR A 422 6.50 30.05 -9.76
N GLY A 423 6.63 28.83 -10.28
CA GLY A 423 7.88 28.09 -10.29
C GLY A 423 8.23 27.47 -11.65
N PRO A 424 9.21 26.55 -11.68
CA PRO A 424 9.73 25.95 -12.91
C PRO A 424 8.67 25.31 -13.79
N THR A 425 7.57 24.82 -13.20
CA THR A 425 6.47 24.23 -13.96
C THR A 425 5.78 25.28 -14.83
N PHE A 426 5.43 26.44 -14.27
CA PHE A 426 4.83 27.55 -15.01
C PHE A 426 5.78 28.11 -16.07
N GLU A 427 7.07 28.26 -15.74
CA GLU A 427 8.08 28.74 -16.70
C GLU A 427 8.20 27.83 -17.93
N LYS A 428 8.10 26.52 -17.71
CA LYS A 428 8.28 25.51 -18.75
C LYS A 428 7.01 25.24 -19.56
N TYR A 429 5.86 25.17 -18.90
CA TYR A 429 4.61 24.71 -19.51
C TYR A 429 3.53 25.81 -19.59
N GLY A 430 3.81 27.03 -19.12
CA GLY A 430 2.86 28.14 -19.07
C GLY A 430 1.76 27.94 -18.04
N ASP A 431 0.66 28.67 -18.18
CA ASP A 431 -0.51 28.58 -17.30
C ASP A 431 -1.22 27.22 -17.47
N GLN A 432 -0.97 26.30 -16.56
CA GLN A 432 -1.55 24.95 -16.59
C GLN A 432 -3.01 24.95 -16.15
N MET A 433 -3.43 25.91 -15.32
CA MET A 433 -4.82 26.03 -14.90
C MET A 433 -5.71 26.33 -16.11
N ALA A 434 -5.36 27.36 -16.90
CA ALA A 434 -6.11 27.73 -18.10
C ALA A 434 -6.19 26.58 -19.11
N GLN A 435 -5.06 25.90 -19.36
CA GLN A 435 -4.98 24.78 -20.30
C GLN A 435 -5.82 23.58 -19.86
N CYS A 436 -5.81 23.27 -18.55
CA CYS A 436 -6.60 22.18 -17.98
C CYS A 436 -8.10 22.45 -18.09
N VAL A 437 -8.54 23.63 -17.64
CA VAL A 437 -9.95 24.04 -17.68
C VAL A 437 -10.48 24.03 -19.10
N GLU A 438 -9.80 24.70 -20.04
CA GLU A 438 -10.22 24.74 -21.45
C GLU A 438 -10.37 23.34 -22.06
N ALA A 439 -9.37 22.47 -21.86
CA ALA A 439 -9.38 21.14 -22.43
C ALA A 439 -10.42 20.21 -21.80
N CYS A 440 -10.58 20.25 -20.48
CA CYS A 440 -11.50 19.37 -19.76
C CYS A 440 -12.96 19.78 -20.01
N HIS A 441 -13.27 21.08 -19.97
CA HIS A 441 -14.62 21.57 -20.24
C HIS A 441 -15.05 21.30 -21.68
N ALA A 442 -14.15 21.39 -22.65
CA ALA A 442 -14.44 21.02 -24.04
C ALA A 442 -14.88 19.55 -24.21
N GLU A 443 -14.49 18.67 -23.29
CA GLU A 443 -14.87 17.26 -23.25
C GLU A 443 -15.97 16.96 -22.21
N GLY A 444 -16.48 17.98 -21.51
CA GLY A 444 -17.50 17.85 -20.45
C GLY A 444 -16.99 17.18 -19.17
N ILE A 445 -15.73 17.41 -18.82
CA ILE A 445 -15.08 16.92 -17.60
C ILE A 445 -14.99 18.06 -16.57
N GLU A 446 -15.50 17.84 -15.35
CA GLU A 446 -15.38 18.80 -14.25
C GLU A 446 -13.91 18.94 -13.79
N VAL A 447 -13.48 20.16 -13.48
CA VAL A 447 -12.14 20.46 -12.94
C VAL A 447 -12.24 20.89 -11.49
N HIS A 448 -11.66 20.08 -10.60
CA HIS A 448 -11.62 20.34 -9.15
C HIS A 448 -10.19 20.63 -8.73
N VAL A 449 -9.86 21.89 -8.54
CA VAL A 449 -8.47 22.30 -8.36
C VAL A 449 -7.94 21.89 -6.99
N TRP A 450 -6.89 21.09 -6.98
CA TRP A 450 -6.23 20.65 -5.76
C TRP A 450 -5.16 21.63 -5.31
N ARG A 451 -5.26 22.01 -4.02
CA ARG A 451 -4.23 22.71 -3.25
C ARG A 451 -3.61 21.83 -2.16
N VAL A 452 -2.28 21.79 -2.10
CA VAL A 452 -1.51 21.25 -0.98
C VAL A 452 -1.35 22.34 0.08
N CYS A 453 -2.06 22.22 1.20
CA CYS A 453 -2.22 23.33 2.14
C CYS A 453 -0.99 23.65 3.00
N PHE A 454 -0.49 22.70 3.80
CA PHE A 454 0.55 23.01 4.80
C PHE A 454 1.88 22.33 4.56
N ASN A 455 1.96 21.36 3.66
CA ASN A 455 3.19 20.61 3.42
C ASN A 455 4.17 21.43 2.58
N ALA A 456 5.26 21.87 3.21
CA ALA A 456 6.33 22.66 2.59
C ALA A 456 7.63 21.84 2.41
N LYS A 457 7.53 20.50 2.30
CA LYS A 457 8.67 19.62 2.02
C LYS A 457 9.14 19.68 0.56
N HIS A 458 8.23 20.00 -0.35
CA HIS A 458 8.44 20.01 -1.80
C HIS A 458 7.85 21.27 -2.42
N HIS A 459 8.26 21.59 -3.65
CA HIS A 459 7.70 22.73 -4.42
C HIS A 459 7.77 24.07 -3.66
N ILE A 460 8.93 24.33 -3.05
CA ILE A 460 9.26 25.57 -2.35
C ILE A 460 10.75 25.86 -2.53
N THR A 461 11.10 27.14 -2.71
CA THR A 461 12.52 27.54 -2.78
C THR A 461 13.12 27.63 -1.38
N PRO A 462 14.44 27.41 -1.23
CA PRO A 462 15.12 27.59 0.05
C PRO A 462 14.89 28.97 0.67
N GLU A 463 14.84 30.02 -0.15
CA GLU A 463 14.64 31.40 0.30
C GLU A 463 13.23 31.63 0.87
N LEU A 464 12.21 31.06 0.23
CA LEU A 464 10.83 31.17 0.73
C LEU A 464 10.63 30.36 2.01
N LEU A 465 11.24 29.17 2.09
CA LEU A 465 11.21 28.37 3.32
C LEU A 465 11.91 29.09 4.47
N GLU A 466 13.06 29.72 4.22
CA GLU A 466 13.79 30.53 5.22
C GLU A 466 12.99 31.76 5.66
N LYS A 467 12.24 32.39 4.75
CA LYS A 467 11.31 33.45 5.09
C LYS A 467 10.23 32.95 6.06
N PHE A 468 9.57 31.83 5.76
CA PHE A 468 8.57 31.25 6.65
C PHE A 468 9.14 30.86 8.02
N ARG A 469 10.38 30.37 8.06
CA ARG A 469 11.13 30.12 9.30
C ARG A 469 11.30 31.40 10.12
N THR A 470 11.84 32.45 9.51
CA THR A 470 12.10 33.73 10.18
C THR A 470 10.81 34.39 10.69
N GLU A 471 9.69 34.20 9.99
CA GLU A 471 8.37 34.68 10.36
C GLU A 471 7.68 33.80 11.44
N GLY A 472 8.31 32.70 11.90
CA GLY A 472 7.72 31.81 12.91
C GLY A 472 6.50 31.03 12.40
N ARG A 473 6.41 30.82 11.08
CA ARG A 473 5.24 30.23 10.42
C ARG A 473 5.27 28.71 10.34
N LEU A 474 6.39 28.09 10.69
CA LEU A 474 6.59 26.65 10.57
C LEU A 474 6.07 25.86 11.80
N GLN A 475 5.77 24.59 11.59
CA GLN A 475 5.40 23.67 12.66
C GLN A 475 6.64 23.31 13.49
N VAL A 476 6.43 23.08 14.78
CA VAL A 476 7.46 22.57 15.69
C VAL A 476 6.98 21.24 16.25
N SER A 477 7.82 20.21 16.18
CA SER A 477 7.55 18.86 16.68
C SER A 477 7.45 18.84 18.21
N GLN A 478 6.98 17.73 18.77
CA GLN A 478 6.91 17.54 20.22
C GLN A 478 8.28 17.60 20.92
N ASN A 479 9.37 17.40 20.16
CA ASN A 479 10.74 17.45 20.65
C ASN A 479 11.38 18.84 20.48
N GLY A 480 10.62 19.83 19.98
CA GLY A 480 11.14 21.17 19.73
C GLY A 480 11.85 21.33 18.37
N GLU A 481 11.77 20.32 17.49
CA GLU A 481 12.38 20.38 16.17
C GLU A 481 11.46 21.09 15.19
N GLU A 482 11.99 22.02 14.41
CA GLU A 482 11.23 22.64 13.33
C GLU A 482 10.96 21.63 12.21
N LEU A 483 9.74 21.65 11.69
CA LEU A 483 9.29 20.83 10.56
C LEU A 483 9.00 21.73 9.35
N PRO A 484 9.34 21.32 8.13
CA PRO A 484 9.03 22.04 6.88
C PRO A 484 7.54 21.92 6.53
N TRP A 485 6.69 22.43 7.41
CA TRP A 485 5.24 22.48 7.31
C TRP A 485 4.77 23.79 7.89
N LEU A 486 3.78 24.43 7.26
CA LEU A 486 3.16 25.63 7.81
C LEU A 486 2.29 25.28 9.03
N CYS A 487 2.36 26.09 10.08
CA CYS A 487 1.54 25.98 11.27
C CYS A 487 0.09 26.40 10.97
N PRO A 488 -0.92 25.50 11.09
CA PRO A 488 -2.31 25.80 10.76
C PRO A 488 -2.99 26.81 11.70
N SER A 489 -2.41 27.10 12.86
CA SER A 489 -2.93 28.12 13.78
C SER A 489 -2.35 29.51 13.54
N HIS A 490 -1.33 29.64 12.68
CA HIS A 490 -0.68 30.92 12.44
C HIS A 490 -1.58 31.81 11.56
N PRO A 491 -1.89 33.07 11.97
CA PRO A 491 -2.83 33.93 11.24
C PRO A 491 -2.48 34.15 9.76
N GLU A 492 -1.20 34.35 9.44
CA GLU A 492 -0.78 34.54 8.05
C GLU A 492 -0.87 33.27 7.21
N ASN A 493 -0.76 32.08 7.83
CA ASN A 493 -0.95 30.82 7.11
C ASN A 493 -2.43 30.57 6.87
N ILE A 494 -3.30 30.88 7.84
CA ILE A 494 -4.76 30.85 7.66
C ILE A 494 -5.16 31.77 6.50
N ALA A 495 -4.64 33.00 6.48
CA ALA A 495 -4.92 33.95 5.41
C ALA A 495 -4.41 33.46 4.04
N LEU A 496 -3.20 32.90 3.99
CA LEU A 496 -2.65 32.30 2.76
C LEU A 496 -3.55 31.19 2.23
N GLU A 497 -3.99 30.26 3.07
CA GLU A 497 -4.86 29.16 2.66
C GLU A 497 -6.21 29.65 2.17
N VAL A 498 -6.88 30.51 2.96
CA VAL A 498 -8.21 31.02 2.59
C VAL A 498 -8.16 31.81 1.29
N ASN A 499 -7.19 32.71 1.15
CA ASN A 499 -7.10 33.57 -0.04
C ASN A 499 -6.65 32.79 -1.28
N SER A 500 -5.79 31.78 -1.14
CA SER A 500 -5.39 30.93 -2.27
C SER A 500 -6.56 30.08 -2.78
N MET A 501 -7.38 29.55 -1.86
CA MET A 501 -8.57 28.77 -2.25
C MET A 501 -9.62 29.61 -2.98
N LEU A 502 -9.80 30.88 -2.60
CA LEU A 502 -10.77 31.79 -3.23
C LEU A 502 -10.27 32.41 -4.53
N GLU A 503 -8.95 32.59 -4.68
CA GLU A 503 -8.38 33.08 -5.93
C GLU A 503 -8.68 32.14 -7.10
N ILE A 504 -8.73 30.83 -6.86
CA ILE A 504 -8.92 29.83 -7.92
C ILE A 504 -10.18 30.14 -8.74
N PRO A 505 -11.39 30.18 -8.16
CA PRO A 505 -12.60 30.53 -8.90
C PRO A 505 -12.75 32.03 -9.21
N GLU A 506 -11.99 32.93 -8.55
CA GLU A 506 -11.91 34.34 -8.96
C GLU A 506 -11.30 34.46 -10.37
N LYS A 507 -10.34 33.58 -10.71
CA LYS A 507 -9.54 33.69 -11.93
C LYS A 507 -9.91 32.70 -13.02
N TYR A 508 -10.48 31.55 -12.67
CA TYR A 508 -10.73 30.44 -13.59
C TYR A 508 -12.12 29.87 -13.38
N ASP A 509 -12.76 29.47 -14.48
CA ASP A 509 -14.06 28.80 -14.46
C ASP A 509 -13.85 27.33 -14.03
N VAL A 510 -13.82 27.08 -12.72
CA VAL A 510 -13.61 25.75 -12.15
C VAL A 510 -14.89 25.23 -11.52
N ASP A 511 -15.07 23.91 -11.55
CA ASP A 511 -16.25 23.25 -10.96
C ASP A 511 -16.10 23.06 -9.44
N GLY A 512 -14.86 23.06 -8.95
CA GLY A 512 -14.59 22.91 -7.52
C GLY A 512 -13.17 23.24 -7.10
N VAL A 513 -13.02 23.35 -5.79
CA VAL A 513 -11.73 23.42 -5.10
C VAL A 513 -11.57 22.21 -4.18
N HIS A 514 -10.35 21.71 -4.06
CA HIS A 514 -10.04 20.47 -3.37
C HIS A 514 -8.88 20.67 -2.40
N PHE A 515 -9.17 20.48 -1.11
CA PHE A 515 -8.16 20.51 -0.06
C PHE A 515 -7.39 19.18 -0.02
N ASP A 516 -6.06 19.24 -0.04
CA ASP A 516 -5.20 18.15 0.40
C ASP A 516 -4.16 18.68 1.37
N TYR A 517 -3.58 17.81 2.18
CA TYR A 517 -2.64 18.20 3.24
C TYR A 517 -3.22 19.29 4.17
N ILE A 518 -4.56 19.39 4.25
CA ILE A 518 -5.33 20.23 5.19
C ILE A 518 -5.30 19.58 6.59
N ARG A 519 -4.09 19.49 7.14
CA ARG A 519 -3.77 18.73 8.34
C ARG A 519 -2.41 19.12 8.93
N TYR A 520 -2.14 18.64 10.14
CA TYR A 520 -0.78 18.63 10.69
C TYR A 520 0.05 17.46 10.11
N ASP A 521 1.39 17.55 10.18
CA ASP A 521 2.25 16.38 9.93
C ASP A 521 2.01 15.31 11.01
N SER A 522 2.09 15.75 12.28
CA SER A 522 1.69 15.00 13.50
C SER A 522 1.20 15.92 14.64
N GLY A 523 1.52 17.22 14.56
CA GLY A 523 1.11 18.25 15.49
C GLY A 523 2.00 19.49 15.38
N CYS A 524 1.70 20.53 16.15
CA CYS A 524 2.56 21.70 16.26
C CYS A 524 2.58 22.21 17.70
N TRP A 525 3.78 22.31 18.28
CA TRP A 525 4.03 22.77 19.64
C TRP A 525 4.86 24.06 19.68
N CYS A 526 4.80 24.88 18.64
CA CYS A 526 5.48 26.19 18.64
C CYS A 526 4.87 27.12 19.68
N ASP A 527 5.63 28.15 20.09
CA ASP A 527 5.17 29.13 21.09
C ASP A 527 3.86 29.81 20.67
N GLY A 528 3.68 30.08 19.37
CA GLY A 528 2.43 30.62 18.86
C GLY A 528 1.22 29.69 19.09
N CYS A 529 1.39 28.37 18.97
CA CYS A 529 0.33 27.41 19.30
C CYS A 529 -0.01 27.45 20.79
N ARG A 530 1.01 27.51 21.66
CA ARG A 530 0.82 27.63 23.11
C ARG A 530 0.00 28.87 23.43
N GLU A 531 0.43 30.04 22.99
CA GLU A 531 -0.24 31.32 23.27
C GLU A 531 -1.70 31.32 22.83
N ARG A 532 -1.97 30.83 21.61
CA ARG A 532 -3.34 30.78 21.06
C ARG A 532 -4.21 29.76 21.79
N PHE A 533 -3.65 28.63 22.21
CA PHE A 533 -4.35 27.64 23.01
C PHE A 533 -4.66 28.14 24.43
N GLU A 534 -3.68 28.73 25.12
CA GLU A 534 -3.86 29.34 26.44
C GLU A 534 -4.91 30.45 26.39
N LYS A 535 -4.87 31.31 25.36
CA LYS A 535 -5.87 32.35 25.12
C LYS A 535 -7.27 31.78 24.88
N LYS A 536 -7.41 30.72 24.08
CA LYS A 536 -8.70 30.10 23.77
C LYS A 536 -9.31 29.39 24.98
N SER A 537 -8.47 28.74 25.78
CA SER A 537 -8.89 27.98 26.96
C SER A 537 -9.04 28.83 28.22
N GLY A 538 -8.44 30.02 28.26
CA GLY A 538 -8.39 30.87 29.45
C GLY A 538 -7.48 30.33 30.56
N ARG A 539 -6.64 29.32 30.25
CA ARG A 539 -5.75 28.64 31.21
C ARG A 539 -4.35 28.52 30.62
N ASN A 540 -3.35 28.98 31.38
CA ASN A 540 -1.95 28.79 31.04
C ASN A 540 -1.59 27.29 31.10
N VAL A 541 -0.65 26.87 30.27
CA VAL A 541 0.01 25.56 30.35
C VAL A 541 1.35 25.77 31.05
N GLU A 542 1.52 25.20 32.24
CA GLU A 542 2.74 25.37 33.03
C GLU A 542 3.92 24.63 32.39
N ASN A 543 3.76 23.34 32.08
CA ASN A 543 4.82 22.50 31.51
C ASN A 543 4.55 22.21 30.03
N TRP A 544 4.75 23.21 29.18
CA TRP A 544 4.66 23.06 27.73
C TRP A 544 5.87 22.30 27.15
N PRO A 545 5.71 21.34 26.23
CA PRO A 545 4.46 20.75 25.73
C PRO A 545 3.98 19.52 26.53
N LYS A 546 4.68 19.11 27.59
CA LYS A 546 4.40 17.88 28.35
C LYS A 546 2.94 17.75 28.78
N ASP A 547 2.35 18.81 29.33
CA ASP A 547 0.98 18.79 29.86
C ASP A 547 -0.08 18.57 28.77
N VAL A 548 0.22 18.92 27.52
CA VAL A 548 -0.66 18.72 26.35
C VAL A 548 -0.29 17.49 25.51
N LEU A 549 0.83 16.82 25.81
CA LEU A 549 1.24 15.58 25.15
C LEU A 549 0.77 14.35 25.92
N SER A 550 0.99 14.35 27.23
CA SER A 550 0.71 13.22 28.12
C SER A 550 0.08 13.61 29.46
N GLY A 551 -0.17 14.91 29.67
CA GLY A 551 -0.84 15.43 30.86
C GLY A 551 -2.35 15.61 30.72
N GLU A 552 -2.95 16.27 31.70
CA GLU A 552 -4.41 16.47 31.81
C GLU A 552 -5.03 17.29 30.67
N ARG A 553 -4.22 18.06 29.93
CA ARG A 553 -4.68 18.95 28.85
C ARG A 553 -4.55 18.36 27.46
N LYS A 554 -4.15 17.09 27.35
CA LYS A 554 -3.96 16.41 26.06
C LYS A 554 -5.21 16.45 25.19
N GLU A 555 -6.34 15.96 25.70
CA GLU A 555 -7.58 15.88 24.93
C GLU A 555 -8.06 17.26 24.46
N GLU A 556 -8.02 18.25 25.36
CA GLU A 556 -8.39 19.63 25.07
C GLU A 556 -7.51 20.25 23.97
N PHE A 557 -6.19 20.03 24.04
CA PHE A 557 -5.26 20.53 23.03
C PHE A 557 -5.43 19.83 21.68
N TYR A 558 -5.66 18.52 21.67
CA TYR A 558 -5.84 17.76 20.45
C TYR A 558 -7.13 18.17 19.73
N GLN A 559 -8.21 18.40 20.47
CA GLN A 559 -9.43 18.97 19.92
C GLN A 559 -9.19 20.40 19.41
N TRP A 560 -8.50 21.24 20.17
CA TRP A 560 -8.17 22.61 19.73
C TRP A 560 -7.39 22.63 18.40
N ARG A 561 -6.46 21.69 18.19
CA ARG A 561 -5.75 21.53 16.90
C ARG A 561 -6.72 21.20 15.77
N ALA A 562 -7.63 20.25 15.98
CA ALA A 562 -8.66 19.91 14.99
C ALA A 562 -9.59 21.10 14.70
N ASP A 563 -9.90 21.92 15.70
CA ASP A 563 -10.68 23.15 15.54
C ASP A 563 -9.94 24.18 14.68
N GLN A 564 -8.60 24.24 14.70
CA GLN A 564 -7.84 25.15 13.82
C GLN A 564 -7.99 24.77 12.35
N ILE A 565 -7.88 23.47 12.02
CA ILE A 565 -8.12 22.98 10.66
C ILE A 565 -9.56 23.25 10.24
N THR A 566 -10.51 22.90 11.11
CA THR A 566 -11.94 23.10 10.86
C THR A 566 -12.28 24.57 10.65
N HIS A 567 -11.63 25.48 11.39
CA HIS A 567 -11.82 26.92 11.21
C HIS A 567 -11.46 27.38 9.79
N ILE A 568 -10.38 26.85 9.20
CA ILE A 568 -9.97 27.18 7.83
C ILE A 568 -10.99 26.63 6.82
N VAL A 569 -11.36 25.36 6.94
CA VAL A 569 -12.35 24.71 6.06
C VAL A 569 -13.68 25.47 6.11
N LYS A 570 -14.15 25.80 7.32
CA LYS A 570 -15.36 26.61 7.53
C LYS A 570 -15.24 28.00 6.93
N THR A 571 -14.11 28.68 7.12
CA THR A 571 -13.92 30.05 6.60
C THR A 571 -13.93 30.07 5.06
N VAL A 572 -13.27 29.09 4.43
CA VAL A 572 -13.34 28.93 2.97
C VAL A 572 -14.77 28.64 2.54
N HIS A 573 -15.50 27.75 3.23
CA HIS A 573 -16.90 27.49 2.94
C HIS A 573 -17.76 28.75 2.99
N GLU A 574 -17.74 29.48 4.10
CA GLU A 574 -18.55 30.69 4.28
C GLU A 574 -18.28 31.73 3.19
N ARG A 575 -17.01 31.95 2.86
CA ARG A 575 -16.62 32.89 1.81
C ARG A 575 -16.95 32.38 0.41
N MET A 576 -16.72 31.11 0.11
CA MET A 576 -17.05 30.52 -1.18
C MET A 576 -18.55 30.57 -1.43
N ARG A 577 -19.39 30.29 -0.42
CA ARG A 577 -20.85 30.39 -0.57
C ARG A 577 -21.34 31.82 -0.76
N ALA A 578 -20.60 32.82 -0.28
CA ALA A 578 -20.90 34.23 -0.49
C ALA A 578 -20.40 34.76 -1.86
N GLU A 579 -19.23 34.33 -2.31
CA GLU A 579 -18.52 34.89 -3.46
C GLU A 579 -18.69 34.04 -4.74
N HIS A 580 -18.76 32.71 -4.60
CA HIS A 580 -18.79 31.73 -5.70
C HIS A 580 -19.72 30.53 -5.36
N PRO A 581 -21.04 30.75 -5.23
CA PRO A 581 -21.97 29.77 -4.67
C PRO A 581 -22.09 28.46 -5.45
N ASP A 582 -21.71 28.43 -6.73
CA ASP A 582 -21.80 27.24 -7.58
C ASP A 582 -20.53 26.35 -7.52
N VAL A 583 -19.43 26.86 -6.99
CA VAL A 583 -18.15 26.13 -6.90
C VAL A 583 -18.20 25.13 -5.75
N LYS A 584 -17.95 23.85 -6.02
CA LYS A 584 -17.93 22.79 -5.00
C LYS A 584 -16.66 22.84 -4.15
N ILE A 585 -16.74 22.41 -2.90
CA ILE A 585 -15.62 22.27 -1.98
C ILE A 585 -15.48 20.79 -1.61
N SER A 586 -14.26 20.27 -1.71
CA SER A 586 -13.96 18.89 -1.34
C SER A 586 -12.63 18.75 -0.62
N ALA A 587 -12.38 17.59 -0.02
CA ALA A 587 -11.13 17.32 0.67
C ALA A 587 -10.67 15.87 0.54
N ALA A 588 -9.36 15.67 0.32
CA ALA A 588 -8.66 14.42 0.55
C ALA A 588 -8.45 14.23 2.05
N VAL A 589 -8.94 13.11 2.58
CA VAL A 589 -8.93 12.84 4.03
C VAL A 589 -8.35 11.48 4.38
N PHE A 590 -7.74 11.41 5.56
CA PHE A 590 -7.26 10.13 6.07
C PHE A 590 -8.42 9.18 6.38
N PRO A 591 -8.24 7.87 6.15
CA PRO A 591 -9.35 6.93 6.16
C PRO A 591 -9.89 6.56 7.56
N GLY A 592 -9.11 6.79 8.63
CA GLY A 592 -9.35 6.25 9.97
C GLY A 592 -10.08 7.19 10.95
N TYR A 593 -11.25 7.70 10.60
CA TYR A 593 -12.06 8.53 11.52
C TYR A 593 -12.73 7.69 12.61
N PRO A 594 -12.89 8.21 13.84
CA PRO A 594 -12.56 9.57 14.32
C PRO A 594 -11.09 9.77 14.73
N GLY A 595 -10.23 8.76 14.62
CA GLY A 595 -8.80 8.86 15.00
C GLY A 595 -8.01 9.94 14.24
N THR A 596 -8.52 10.41 13.08
CA THR A 596 -7.94 11.51 12.31
C THR A 596 -8.01 12.87 13.04
N ILE A 597 -8.96 13.06 13.95
CA ILE A 597 -9.08 14.25 14.81
C ILE A 597 -7.80 14.39 15.64
N TYR A 598 -7.36 13.29 16.25
CA TYR A 598 -6.22 13.24 17.16
C TYR A 598 -4.88 13.14 16.45
N SER A 599 -4.79 12.32 15.40
CA SER A 599 -3.53 12.07 14.70
C SER A 599 -3.09 13.24 13.82
N VAL A 600 -4.02 13.82 13.06
CA VAL A 600 -3.69 14.81 12.02
C VAL A 600 -4.56 16.08 12.06
N GLY A 601 -5.54 16.16 12.96
CA GLY A 601 -6.43 17.33 13.10
C GLY A 601 -7.58 17.38 12.10
N GLN A 602 -7.89 16.28 11.39
CA GLN A 602 -9.02 16.24 10.46
C GLN A 602 -10.28 15.73 11.15
N ASP A 603 -11.22 16.62 11.46
CA ASP A 603 -12.59 16.26 11.86
C ASP A 603 -13.54 16.26 10.66
N TRP A 604 -13.26 15.40 9.68
CA TRP A 604 -14.02 15.41 8.43
C TRP A 604 -15.47 14.95 8.61
N GLY A 605 -15.77 14.16 9.65
CA GLY A 605 -17.15 13.82 10.00
C GLY A 605 -17.93 15.08 10.44
N LEU A 606 -17.31 16.00 11.18
CA LEU A 606 -17.91 17.31 11.48
C LEU A 606 -18.09 18.13 10.21
N TRP A 607 -17.10 18.18 9.31
CA TRP A 607 -17.20 18.95 8.07
C TRP A 607 -18.37 18.49 7.20
N ALA A 608 -18.60 17.17 7.11
CA ALA A 608 -19.74 16.60 6.42
C ALA A 608 -21.07 16.91 7.13
N ARG A 609 -21.14 16.80 8.46
CA ARG A 609 -22.36 17.09 9.24
C ARG A 609 -22.80 18.55 9.16
N GLU A 610 -21.85 19.47 9.21
CA GLU A 610 -22.11 20.92 9.15
C GLU A 610 -22.21 21.45 7.71
N GLY A 611 -21.94 20.62 6.70
CA GLY A 611 -21.99 21.02 5.29
C GLY A 611 -20.85 21.95 4.87
N TYR A 612 -19.71 21.95 5.57
CA TYR A 612 -18.56 22.78 5.20
C TYR A 612 -17.87 22.30 3.92
N VAL A 613 -18.09 21.05 3.54
CA VAL A 613 -17.64 20.49 2.26
C VAL A 613 -18.83 19.83 1.55
N ASP A 614 -18.81 19.86 0.22
CA ASP A 614 -19.85 19.26 -0.62
C ASP A 614 -19.64 17.74 -0.79
N PHE A 615 -18.38 17.29 -0.71
CA PHE A 615 -18.04 15.87 -0.69
C PHE A 615 -16.65 15.61 -0.08
N LEU A 616 -16.40 14.37 0.34
CA LEU A 616 -15.11 13.93 0.87
C LEU A 616 -14.53 12.79 0.04
N CYS A 617 -13.21 12.74 -0.02
CA CYS A 617 -12.47 11.70 -0.72
C CYS A 617 -11.49 10.97 0.22
N PRO A 618 -11.94 9.96 0.97
CA PRO A 618 -11.06 9.18 1.84
C PRO A 618 -9.99 8.41 1.07
N MET A 619 -8.73 8.53 1.47
CA MET A 619 -7.58 7.91 0.82
C MET A 619 -7.39 6.44 1.25
N ASN A 620 -8.21 5.54 0.73
CA ASN A 620 -8.24 4.11 1.08
C ASN A 620 -7.14 3.30 0.37
N TYR A 621 -5.88 3.75 0.46
CA TYR A 621 -4.74 3.21 -0.30
C TYR A 621 -4.17 1.89 0.28
N THR A 622 -5.00 0.85 0.29
CA THR A 622 -4.68 -0.52 0.71
C THR A 622 -4.52 -1.46 -0.49
N LEU A 623 -3.69 -2.49 -0.32
CA LEU A 623 -3.54 -3.60 -1.29
C LEU A 623 -4.71 -4.60 -1.20
N ASP A 624 -5.46 -4.57 -0.11
CA ASP A 624 -6.40 -5.60 0.27
C ASP A 624 -7.85 -5.19 0.01
N ALA A 625 -8.52 -5.87 -0.92
CA ALA A 625 -9.84 -5.46 -1.41
C ALA A 625 -10.96 -5.54 -0.34
N GLU A 626 -10.89 -6.47 0.61
CA GLU A 626 -11.86 -6.53 1.71
C GLU A 626 -11.57 -5.46 2.77
N THR A 627 -10.29 -5.19 3.07
CA THR A 627 -9.92 -4.04 3.92
C THR A 627 -10.43 -2.74 3.30
N PHE A 628 -10.32 -2.59 1.98
CA PHE A 628 -10.88 -1.45 1.25
C PHE A 628 -12.40 -1.35 1.45
N GLU A 629 -13.13 -2.45 1.25
CA GLU A 629 -14.60 -2.51 1.44
C GLU A 629 -15.03 -2.18 2.88
N ASN A 630 -14.29 -2.68 3.88
CA ASN A 630 -14.53 -2.39 5.29
C ASN A 630 -14.30 -0.90 5.61
N LEU A 631 -13.25 -0.28 5.05
CA LEU A 631 -13.01 1.15 5.19
C LEU A 631 -14.16 1.96 4.58
N CYS A 632 -14.59 1.62 3.36
CA CYS A 632 -15.72 2.27 2.69
C CYS A 632 -16.99 2.19 3.56
N SER A 633 -17.29 1.00 4.09
CA SER A 633 -18.47 0.78 4.94
C SER A 633 -18.41 1.57 6.24
N HIS A 634 -17.25 1.60 6.90
CA HIS A 634 -17.03 2.38 8.12
C HIS A 634 -17.21 3.88 7.88
N GLN A 635 -16.65 4.40 6.79
CA GLN A 635 -16.70 5.81 6.44
C GLN A 635 -18.12 6.29 6.12
N LYS A 636 -18.94 5.45 5.44
CA LYS A 636 -20.37 5.77 5.23
C LYS A 636 -21.12 5.97 6.54
N ASN A 637 -20.78 5.21 7.58
CA ASN A 637 -21.42 5.34 8.90
C ASN A 637 -20.92 6.57 9.70
N ALA A 638 -19.81 7.17 9.28
CA ALA A 638 -19.21 8.32 9.97
C ALA A 638 -19.73 9.69 9.46
N VAL A 639 -20.48 9.71 8.36
CA VAL A 639 -21.07 10.92 7.74
C VAL A 639 -22.60 10.85 7.73
N PRO A 640 -23.31 11.97 7.52
CA PRO A 640 -24.76 11.95 7.33
C PRO A 640 -25.19 10.99 6.20
N GLU A 641 -26.36 10.38 6.36
CA GLU A 641 -26.92 9.51 5.32
C GLU A 641 -27.06 10.29 4.00
N GLY A 642 -26.55 9.69 2.91
CA GLY A 642 -26.58 10.31 1.59
C GLY A 642 -25.48 11.33 1.31
N PHE A 643 -24.64 11.67 2.29
CA PHE A 643 -23.49 12.56 2.07
C PHE A 643 -22.52 11.93 1.05
N PRO A 644 -22.07 12.66 0.00
CA PRO A 644 -21.22 12.09 -1.03
C PRO A 644 -19.81 11.74 -0.53
N LEU A 645 -19.46 10.46 -0.66
CA LEU A 645 -18.13 9.93 -0.43
C LEU A 645 -17.60 9.32 -1.73
N TYR A 646 -16.40 9.74 -2.13
CA TYR A 646 -15.69 9.20 -3.29
C TYR A 646 -14.40 8.54 -2.83
N PHE A 647 -14.45 7.22 -2.66
CA PHE A 647 -13.34 6.47 -2.08
C PHE A 647 -12.12 6.45 -3.00
N GLY A 648 -10.97 6.84 -2.46
CA GLY A 648 -9.71 6.92 -3.17
C GLY A 648 -9.04 5.56 -3.31
N VAL A 649 -8.82 5.13 -4.55
CA VAL A 649 -8.09 3.90 -4.91
C VAL A 649 -6.65 4.25 -5.29
N GLY A 650 -5.70 3.54 -4.67
CA GLY A 650 -4.28 3.78 -4.87
C GLY A 650 -3.68 2.89 -5.97
N GLU A 651 -4.00 3.19 -7.23
CA GLU A 651 -3.64 2.36 -8.40
C GLU A 651 -2.14 2.10 -8.52
N TRP A 652 -1.28 3.04 -8.11
CA TRP A 652 0.17 2.85 -8.19
C TRP A 652 0.70 1.65 -7.39
N LYS A 653 -0.10 1.18 -6.43
CA LYS A 653 0.19 -0.01 -5.61
C LYS A 653 -0.45 -1.29 -6.15
N LEU A 654 -1.38 -1.17 -7.10
CA LEU A 654 -2.28 -2.24 -7.52
C LEU A 654 -1.99 -2.66 -8.98
N ARG A 655 -2.41 -3.87 -9.30
CA ARG A 655 -2.63 -4.28 -10.69
C ARG A 655 -3.96 -3.70 -11.21
N PRO A 656 -4.17 -3.62 -12.54
CA PRO A 656 -5.41 -3.10 -13.10
C PRO A 656 -6.65 -3.88 -12.64
N ASP A 657 -6.57 -5.22 -12.63
CA ASP A 657 -7.64 -6.11 -12.17
C ASP A 657 -8.02 -5.87 -10.71
N GLU A 658 -7.03 -5.63 -9.85
CA GLU A 658 -7.24 -5.29 -8.43
C GLU A 658 -7.84 -3.89 -8.25
N THR A 659 -7.45 -2.94 -9.11
CA THR A 659 -8.03 -1.59 -9.14
C THR A 659 -9.52 -1.68 -9.47
N PHE A 660 -9.89 -2.39 -10.54
CA PHE A 660 -11.29 -2.60 -10.91
C PHE A 660 -12.07 -3.39 -9.85
N GLU A 661 -11.43 -4.34 -9.16
CA GLU A 661 -12.05 -5.05 -8.04
C GLU A 661 -12.39 -4.11 -6.87
N GLN A 662 -11.48 -3.20 -6.49
CA GLN A 662 -11.78 -2.22 -5.44
C GLN A 662 -12.87 -1.24 -5.88
N LEU A 663 -12.87 -0.81 -7.14
CA LEU A 663 -13.92 0.04 -7.69
C LEU A 663 -15.29 -0.66 -7.69
N TYR A 664 -15.34 -1.95 -8.06
CA TYR A 664 -16.54 -2.78 -7.96
C TYR A 664 -17.02 -2.88 -6.50
N ARG A 665 -16.13 -3.11 -5.54
CA ARG A 665 -16.50 -3.16 -4.11
C ARG A 665 -17.01 -1.81 -3.59
N ALA A 666 -16.46 -0.70 -4.05
CA ALA A 666 -16.99 0.63 -3.71
C ALA A 666 -18.45 0.77 -4.16
N ASP A 667 -18.77 0.32 -5.38
CA ASP A 667 -20.13 0.29 -5.91
C ASP A 667 -21.05 -0.62 -5.10
N GLN A 668 -20.60 -1.83 -4.73
CA GLN A 668 -21.38 -2.77 -3.89
C GLN A 668 -21.71 -2.20 -2.50
N VAL A 669 -20.80 -1.39 -1.93
CA VAL A 669 -21.05 -0.67 -0.67
C VAL A 669 -22.00 0.53 -0.87
N GLY A 670 -22.37 0.84 -2.12
CA GLY A 670 -23.29 1.90 -2.49
C GLY A 670 -22.61 3.28 -2.53
N ALA A 671 -21.36 3.35 -3.02
CA ALA A 671 -20.72 4.60 -3.35
C ALA A 671 -21.47 5.33 -4.49
N LYS A 672 -21.31 6.65 -4.59
CA LYS A 672 -21.88 7.45 -5.71
C LYS A 672 -20.85 7.79 -6.77
N GLY A 673 -19.62 7.33 -6.57
CA GLY A 673 -18.45 7.66 -7.36
C GLY A 673 -17.17 7.20 -6.67
N PHE A 674 -16.04 7.53 -7.28
CA PHE A 674 -14.71 7.17 -6.78
C PHE A 674 -13.67 8.17 -7.27
N THR A 675 -12.51 8.12 -6.63
CA THR A 675 -11.29 8.79 -7.09
C THR A 675 -10.16 7.78 -7.25
N ILE A 676 -9.30 7.99 -8.26
CA ILE A 676 -8.08 7.19 -8.45
C ILE A 676 -6.87 8.10 -8.23
N PHE A 677 -5.79 7.57 -7.65
CA PHE A 677 -4.49 8.23 -7.57
C PHE A 677 -3.42 7.27 -8.13
N ASP A 678 -2.48 7.69 -8.98
CA ASP A 678 -2.22 9.02 -9.56
C ASP A 678 -2.36 8.98 -11.10
N LEU A 679 -2.81 10.07 -11.73
CA LEU A 679 -2.89 10.19 -13.18
C LEU A 679 -1.54 10.56 -13.78
N ASN A 680 -0.96 9.63 -14.53
CA ASN A 680 0.26 9.79 -15.32
C ASN A 680 0.19 8.90 -16.59
N ALA A 681 1.15 9.03 -17.50
CA ALA A 681 1.18 8.28 -18.75
C ALA A 681 1.11 6.74 -18.57
N ARG A 682 1.75 6.20 -17.53
CA ARG A 682 1.73 4.76 -17.22
C ARG A 682 0.33 4.33 -16.77
N SER A 683 -0.23 5.03 -15.78
CA SER A 683 -1.54 4.68 -15.23
C SER A 683 -2.66 4.91 -16.25
N ALA A 684 -2.57 5.95 -17.09
CA ALA A 684 -3.43 6.14 -18.25
C ALA A 684 -3.38 4.92 -19.19
N GLY A 685 -2.18 4.47 -19.57
CA GLY A 685 -2.02 3.30 -20.42
C GLY A 685 -2.60 2.00 -19.83
N ARG A 686 -2.49 1.81 -18.52
CA ARG A 686 -2.95 0.60 -17.81
C ARG A 686 -4.44 0.55 -17.50
N ILE A 687 -5.08 1.70 -17.24
CA ILE A 687 -6.47 1.77 -16.75
C ILE A 687 -7.44 2.36 -17.78
N LEU A 688 -7.06 3.41 -18.51
CA LEU A 688 -7.93 4.01 -19.53
C LEU A 688 -8.05 3.10 -20.76
N SER A 689 -6.95 2.44 -21.15
CA SER A 689 -6.95 1.58 -22.34
C SER A 689 -7.91 0.39 -22.24
N PRO A 690 -7.99 -0.36 -21.12
CA PRO A 690 -9.02 -1.40 -20.96
C PRO A 690 -10.45 -0.87 -21.06
N LEU A 691 -10.75 0.28 -20.45
CA LEU A 691 -12.09 0.89 -20.47
C LEU A 691 -12.52 1.38 -21.86
N THR A 692 -11.57 1.68 -22.74
CA THR A 692 -11.82 2.19 -24.09
C THR A 692 -11.85 1.12 -25.17
N LYS A 693 -11.24 -0.05 -24.93
CA LYS A 693 -11.21 -1.18 -25.89
C LYS A 693 -12.45 -2.09 -25.86
N GLU A 694 -13.27 -2.00 -24.82
CA GLU A 694 -14.53 -2.76 -24.71
C GLU A 694 -15.76 -2.03 -25.27
N LYS A 695 -15.60 -0.78 -25.74
CA LYS A 695 -16.58 -0.06 -26.57
C LYS A 695 -16.21 -0.16 -28.04
#